data_AF-A0A9W6H451-F1
#
_entry.id   AF-A0A9W6H451-F1
#
_cell.length_a   1.000
_cell.length_b   1.000
_cell.length_c   1.000
_cell.angle_alpha   90.00
_cell.angle_beta   90.00
_cell.angle_gamma   90.00
#
_symmetry.space_group_name_H-M   'P 1'
#
loop_
_entity.id
_entity.type
_entity.pdbx_description
1 polymer ?
#
loop_
_entity_poly.entity_id
_entity_poly.type
_entity_poly.pdbx_seq_one_letter_code
_entity_poly.pdbx_strand_id
1 'polypeptide(L)'
;MRFTVNGSPVDADPRPGQCLRTLLREHGHTEVKKGCDAGDCGACGVLVDGVPVHSCLIPAVRAEGVAVTTAAGLAPGDELHPVQEALATGFGFQCGFCTPGMSVTASCLHPGDERDLDRRLKGNLCRCTGYRPIREAIASTLTAVRETGPGSSQEEAGGVGRSVVPEAARRIVQGREPYTFDEVPDGALILRVLSSPHAHARITSIDTTAAEAVPGVVAVFTHRDVPGIRYSTGRHEHRTDDPDDTRMLDDVVRHIGQRVAAVVAETAAAAERACGLIAVAYEPLPAVFDPEAARTPGAPAIHPDRTPDDRVADAARNVVGAVHTGRGGDIDAALAASAVTVAGTWQTSRTSHAQLETHGAVGWLEGDVLTIRSSTQVPFLTRDELARILELPRERVRVFAPRVGGGFGGKQELLAEDLVALAVLRTGRPVAYEFSRADEFLRAPVRHPMRVSVELGADADGRLTAMRLDVLSDTGAYGNHALGVLFHGVAESVTIYRTPVLRLDAEVVYTNNPPSGAFRGYGLGQVMLGIESAMDMLAERLGLDPFEVRRRNAVREGDPILAADGHVEDDLVWGSYGLDQCLDLAQEAMQRGDGETAPDGWLVGEGMAAAMIATMAPFGHVAHASASLRPDAVFELRTGTAEFGNGTTTVHRQIAASALGVPLSMIRLAHADTALVPHDTGAFASAGTTVAGKALHAACLALRERMVGLASARTGVSPAECAPTAEGVATPAGVIPFAELAGPDGITAAGEEHGDRRSLAFDVHAVRVAVDPETGVVRILKSVHAADAGFVMNPAQCRGQVEGGVAQGIGGALYEEVLVEDGVVRNPMFRTYRVPQSADIPDTEVLFADTADALGPFGAKSMSESPYNPVAPAIGNAIARAMGRRPFHQPFTRERVWRLLQEGQTAV
;
A
#
# COMPACT_ATOMS: atom_id res chain seq x y z
N MET A 1 -9.20 -31.98 25.34
CA MET A 1 -9.39 -32.39 23.94
C MET A 1 -8.05 -32.77 23.35
N ARG A 2 -7.97 -33.89 22.64
CA ARG A 2 -6.73 -34.34 21.99
C ARG A 2 -6.89 -34.38 20.48
N PHE A 3 -5.90 -33.88 19.76
CA PHE A 3 -5.86 -33.86 18.30
C PHE A 3 -4.41 -33.87 17.82
N THR A 4 -4.17 -33.89 16.51
CA THR A 4 -2.79 -33.76 15.98
C THR A 4 -2.66 -32.53 15.11
N VAL A 5 -1.50 -31.87 15.17
CA VAL A 5 -1.11 -30.78 14.28
C VAL A 5 0.23 -31.12 13.64
N ASN A 6 0.28 -31.17 12.32
CA ASN A 6 1.48 -31.54 11.55
C ASN A 6 2.08 -32.88 12.04
N GLY A 7 1.22 -33.84 12.41
CA GLY A 7 1.62 -35.15 12.95
C GLY A 7 1.99 -35.19 14.45
N SER A 8 2.07 -34.04 15.13
CA SER A 8 2.38 -33.96 16.56
C SER A 8 1.10 -33.91 17.40
N PRO A 9 0.99 -34.66 18.51
CA PRO A 9 -0.19 -34.61 19.37
C PRO A 9 -0.25 -33.27 20.13
N VAL A 10 -1.45 -32.71 20.22
CA VAL A 10 -1.77 -31.52 21.01
C VAL A 10 -2.89 -31.86 21.97
N ASP A 11 -2.64 -31.63 23.27
CA ASP A 11 -3.65 -31.69 24.33
C ASP A 11 -4.06 -30.25 24.67
N ALA A 12 -5.32 -29.92 24.48
CA ALA A 12 -5.84 -28.56 24.67
C ALA A 12 -7.20 -28.55 25.39
N ASP A 13 -7.49 -27.45 26.08
CA ASP A 13 -8.80 -27.18 26.68
C ASP A 13 -9.45 -25.94 26.01
N PRO A 14 -10.19 -26.13 24.91
CA PRO A 14 -10.72 -25.03 24.11
C PRO A 14 -11.79 -24.25 24.88
N ARG A 15 -11.68 -22.91 24.87
CA ARG A 15 -12.62 -22.03 25.57
C ARG A 15 -13.93 -21.85 24.77
N PRO A 16 -15.07 -21.55 25.41
CA PRO A 16 -16.32 -21.23 24.70
C PRO A 16 -16.11 -20.11 23.68
N GLY A 17 -16.61 -20.32 22.44
CA GLY A 17 -16.49 -19.35 21.34
C GLY A 17 -15.12 -19.29 20.66
N GLN A 18 -14.10 -20.03 21.13
CA GLN A 18 -12.80 -20.08 20.47
C GLN A 18 -12.89 -20.80 19.11
N CYS A 19 -12.29 -20.23 18.07
CA CYS A 19 -12.14 -20.88 16.77
C CYS A 19 -10.82 -21.64 16.67
N LEU A 20 -10.75 -22.61 15.75
CA LEU A 20 -9.59 -23.48 15.55
C LEU A 20 -8.33 -22.68 15.24
N ARG A 21 -8.41 -21.64 14.41
CA ARG A 21 -7.26 -20.75 14.14
C ARG A 21 -6.65 -20.21 15.43
N THR A 22 -7.49 -19.63 16.29
CA THR A 22 -7.01 -19.03 17.55
C THR A 22 -6.42 -20.10 18.46
N LEU A 23 -7.04 -21.29 18.54
CA LEU A 23 -6.49 -22.41 19.30
C LEU A 23 -5.10 -22.82 18.79
N LEU A 24 -4.93 -22.98 17.47
CA LEU A 24 -3.66 -23.36 16.84
C LEU A 24 -2.56 -22.35 17.16
N ARG A 25 -2.84 -21.04 16.97
CA ARG A 25 -1.87 -19.97 17.26
C ARG A 25 -1.46 -19.92 18.73
N GLU A 26 -2.39 -20.12 19.66
CA GLU A 26 -2.10 -20.20 21.11
C GLU A 26 -1.23 -21.41 21.48
N HIS A 27 -1.17 -22.43 20.62
CA HIS A 27 -0.29 -23.59 20.79
C HIS A 27 0.97 -23.50 19.89
N GLY A 28 1.35 -22.29 19.47
CA GLY A 28 2.59 -22.03 18.73
C GLY A 28 2.51 -22.17 17.21
N HIS A 29 1.33 -22.46 16.64
CA HIS A 29 1.15 -22.62 15.19
C HIS A 29 0.80 -21.29 14.51
N THR A 30 1.75 -20.35 14.48
CA THR A 30 1.58 -18.99 13.92
C THR A 30 1.73 -18.94 12.40
N GLU A 31 2.09 -20.05 11.76
CA GLU A 31 1.97 -20.26 10.32
C GLU A 31 0.53 -20.12 9.80
N VAL A 32 -0.46 -20.28 10.68
CA VAL A 32 -1.87 -20.00 10.40
C VAL A 32 -2.17 -18.53 10.66
N LYS A 33 -2.35 -17.74 9.60
CA LYS A 33 -2.49 -16.28 9.68
C LYS A 33 -3.91 -15.84 10.07
N LYS A 34 -4.01 -14.69 10.76
CA LYS A 34 -5.28 -14.04 11.09
C LYS A 34 -5.49 -12.83 10.18
N GLY A 35 -6.61 -12.76 9.47
CA GLY A 35 -6.84 -11.71 8.47
C GLY A 35 -8.24 -11.09 8.52
N CYS A 36 -9.23 -11.76 7.94
CA CYS A 36 -10.61 -11.24 7.87
C CYS A 36 -11.51 -11.64 9.05
N ASP A 37 -11.20 -12.74 9.75
CA ASP A 37 -12.01 -13.37 10.80
C ASP A 37 -13.45 -13.79 10.41
N ALA A 38 -13.78 -13.72 9.12
CA ALA A 38 -15.10 -14.02 8.58
C ALA A 38 -15.11 -15.14 7.52
N GLY A 39 -13.95 -15.75 7.24
CA GLY A 39 -13.82 -16.83 6.26
C GLY A 39 -13.79 -16.39 4.80
N ASP A 40 -13.50 -15.12 4.51
CA ASP A 40 -13.47 -14.60 3.14
C ASP A 40 -12.06 -14.57 2.52
N CYS A 41 -11.00 -14.40 3.33
CA CYS A 41 -9.65 -14.15 2.80
C CYS A 41 -8.75 -15.38 2.61
N GLY A 42 -9.06 -16.51 3.25
CA GLY A 42 -8.29 -17.75 3.13
C GLY A 42 -6.91 -17.78 3.80
N ALA A 43 -6.44 -16.68 4.41
CA ALA A 43 -5.12 -16.61 5.05
C ALA A 43 -4.94 -17.62 6.21
N CYS A 44 -6.03 -18.05 6.83
CA CYS A 44 -6.06 -19.05 7.90
C CYS A 44 -6.28 -20.50 7.39
N GLY A 45 -5.99 -20.76 6.11
CA GLY A 45 -6.19 -22.08 5.50
C GLY A 45 -5.42 -23.19 6.21
N VAL A 46 -6.09 -24.28 6.55
CA VAL A 46 -5.53 -25.53 7.08
C VAL A 46 -6.25 -26.71 6.44
N LEU A 47 -5.64 -27.90 6.47
CA LEU A 47 -6.35 -29.15 6.22
C LEU A 47 -6.89 -29.69 7.53
N VAL A 48 -8.16 -30.09 7.57
CA VAL A 48 -8.74 -30.89 8.65
C VAL A 48 -9.10 -32.25 8.05
N ASP A 49 -8.44 -33.30 8.50
CA ASP A 49 -8.53 -34.66 7.94
C ASP A 49 -8.36 -34.68 6.41
N GLY A 50 -7.40 -33.89 5.91
CA GLY A 50 -7.08 -33.77 4.48
C GLY A 50 -7.99 -32.82 3.69
N VAL A 51 -9.01 -32.21 4.31
CA VAL A 51 -9.92 -31.27 3.63
C VAL A 51 -9.52 -29.82 3.91
N PRO A 52 -9.32 -28.99 2.87
CA PRO A 52 -8.98 -27.58 3.07
C PRO A 52 -10.16 -26.79 3.64
N VAL A 53 -9.93 -26.09 4.75
CA VAL A 53 -10.93 -25.28 5.43
C VAL A 53 -10.36 -23.94 5.89
N HIS A 54 -11.23 -22.96 6.07
CA HIS A 54 -10.88 -21.72 6.75
C HIS A 54 -11.02 -21.93 8.26
N SER A 55 -9.91 -22.15 8.96
CA SER A 55 -9.89 -22.48 10.40
C SER A 55 -10.56 -21.44 11.31
N CYS A 56 -10.75 -20.20 10.85
CA CYS A 56 -11.51 -19.18 11.59
C CYS A 56 -13.01 -19.49 11.72
N LEU A 57 -13.58 -20.33 10.84
CA LEU A 57 -14.99 -20.73 10.86
C LEU A 57 -15.24 -22.04 11.62
N ILE A 58 -14.20 -22.73 12.07
CA ILE A 58 -14.30 -24.00 12.77
C ILE A 58 -14.25 -23.74 14.27
N PRO A 59 -15.30 -24.08 15.05
CA PRO A 59 -15.22 -24.05 16.52
C PRO A 59 -14.10 -24.96 17.01
N ALA A 60 -13.26 -24.47 17.93
CA ALA A 60 -12.08 -25.18 18.42
C ALA A 60 -12.42 -26.58 18.98
N VAL A 61 -13.55 -26.70 19.69
CA VAL A 61 -14.07 -27.98 20.23
C VAL A 61 -14.30 -29.07 19.19
N ARG A 62 -14.42 -28.72 17.90
CA ARG A 62 -14.58 -29.70 16.81
C ARG A 62 -13.26 -30.33 16.36
N ALA A 63 -12.13 -29.91 16.94
CA ALA A 63 -10.84 -30.52 16.63
C ALA A 63 -10.60 -31.85 17.38
N GLU A 64 -11.46 -32.27 18.31
CA GLU A 64 -11.27 -33.55 19.02
C GLU A 64 -11.11 -34.72 18.04
N GLY A 65 -9.98 -35.41 18.15
CA GLY A 65 -9.65 -36.59 17.35
C GLY A 65 -9.25 -36.32 15.89
N VAL A 66 -9.26 -35.07 15.42
CA VAL A 66 -8.94 -34.76 14.00
C VAL A 66 -7.45 -34.54 13.79
N ALA A 67 -6.99 -34.71 12.56
CA ALA A 67 -5.66 -34.33 12.11
C ALA A 67 -5.70 -32.96 11.41
N VAL A 68 -4.89 -32.02 11.90
CA VAL A 68 -4.73 -30.69 11.30
C VAL A 68 -3.39 -30.61 10.60
N THR A 69 -3.38 -30.24 9.32
CA THR A 69 -2.16 -29.93 8.57
C THR A 69 -2.14 -28.45 8.20
N THR A 70 -1.11 -27.75 8.65
CA THR A 70 -0.86 -26.34 8.32
C THR A 70 0.08 -26.22 7.12
N ALA A 71 0.37 -24.99 6.66
CA ALA A 71 1.38 -24.77 5.62
C ALA A 71 2.76 -25.34 5.99
N ALA A 72 3.15 -25.27 7.27
CA ALA A 72 4.42 -25.82 7.75
C ALA A 72 4.44 -27.36 7.80
N GLY A 73 3.27 -28.01 7.71
CA GLY A 73 3.12 -29.47 7.73
C GLY A 73 2.90 -30.11 6.36
N LEU A 74 2.91 -29.34 5.27
CA LEU A 74 2.68 -29.88 3.91
C LEU A 74 3.84 -30.78 3.41
N ALA A 75 5.04 -30.62 3.97
CA ALA A 75 6.23 -31.41 3.64
C ALA A 75 7.05 -31.65 4.92
N PRO A 76 7.84 -32.75 4.98
CA PRO A 76 8.62 -33.09 6.16
C PRO A 76 9.84 -32.16 6.34
N GLY A 77 10.17 -31.87 7.60
CA GLY A 77 11.37 -31.11 7.97
C GLY A 77 11.39 -29.70 7.38
N ASP A 78 12.41 -29.43 6.57
CA ASP A 78 12.57 -28.15 5.87
C ASP A 78 12.20 -28.23 4.38
N GLU A 79 11.82 -29.40 3.87
CA GLU A 79 11.41 -29.56 2.47
C GLU A 79 10.21 -28.65 2.12
N LEU A 80 10.06 -28.35 0.83
CA LEU A 80 8.91 -27.63 0.32
C LEU A 80 8.00 -28.60 -0.43
N HIS A 81 6.70 -28.51 -0.17
CA HIS A 81 5.72 -29.14 -1.05
C HIS A 81 5.87 -28.54 -2.47
N PRO A 82 5.65 -29.30 -3.56
CA PRO A 82 5.82 -28.79 -4.93
C PRO A 82 5.11 -27.45 -5.20
N VAL A 83 3.90 -27.28 -4.66
CA VAL A 83 3.15 -26.00 -4.71
C VAL A 83 3.87 -24.87 -3.98
N GLN A 84 4.47 -25.13 -2.82
CA GLN A 84 5.25 -24.12 -2.09
C GLN A 84 6.50 -23.73 -2.86
N GLU A 85 7.21 -24.71 -3.45
CA GLU A 85 8.38 -24.44 -4.29
C GLU A 85 7.99 -23.61 -5.53
N ALA A 86 6.90 -23.97 -6.21
CA ALA A 86 6.41 -23.23 -7.36
C ALA A 86 5.98 -21.79 -7.01
N LEU A 87 5.26 -21.60 -5.89
CA LEU A 87 4.92 -20.25 -5.41
C LEU A 87 6.16 -19.43 -5.03
N ALA A 88 7.18 -20.07 -4.43
CA ALA A 88 8.41 -19.40 -4.04
C ALA A 88 9.24 -18.95 -5.24
N THR A 89 9.45 -19.86 -6.21
CA THR A 89 10.30 -19.64 -7.40
C THR A 89 9.60 -18.89 -8.52
N GLY A 90 8.27 -19.04 -8.65
CA GLY A 90 7.42 -18.35 -9.62
C GLY A 90 6.93 -16.98 -9.17
N PHE A 91 7.47 -16.43 -8.08
CA PHE A 91 7.07 -15.13 -7.53
C PHE A 91 5.55 -15.04 -7.23
N GLY A 92 4.95 -16.15 -6.81
CA GLY A 92 3.54 -16.27 -6.42
C GLY A 92 3.20 -15.59 -5.08
N PHE A 93 3.99 -14.60 -4.66
CA PHE A 93 3.78 -13.83 -3.44
C PHE A 93 4.45 -12.45 -3.55
N GLN A 94 3.98 -11.52 -2.70
CA GLN A 94 4.64 -10.24 -2.43
C GLN A 94 4.75 -10.05 -0.92
N CYS A 95 3.72 -9.50 -0.24
CA CYS A 95 3.72 -9.36 1.23
C CYS A 95 3.71 -10.72 1.93
N GLY A 96 3.28 -11.78 1.25
CA GLY A 96 3.37 -13.16 1.72
C GLY A 96 2.29 -13.58 2.73
N PHE A 97 1.44 -12.66 3.20
CA PHE A 97 0.50 -12.95 4.29
C PHE A 97 -0.59 -13.96 3.91
N CYS A 98 -1.08 -13.94 2.65
CA CYS A 98 -2.03 -14.93 2.14
C CYS A 98 -1.40 -16.27 1.76
N THR A 99 -0.09 -16.28 1.49
CA THR A 99 0.60 -17.38 0.81
C THR A 99 0.53 -18.71 1.56
N PRO A 100 0.64 -18.78 2.90
CA PRO A 100 0.48 -20.04 3.64
C PRO A 100 -0.90 -20.68 3.44
N GLY A 101 -1.98 -19.93 3.63
CA GLY A 101 -3.34 -20.46 3.46
C GLY A 101 -3.65 -20.82 2.00
N MET A 102 -3.06 -20.07 1.06
CA MET A 102 -3.18 -20.35 -0.36
C MET A 102 -2.40 -21.61 -0.77
N SER A 103 -1.20 -21.85 -0.23
CA SER A 103 -0.41 -23.05 -0.51
C SER A 103 -1.10 -24.30 0.05
N VAL A 104 -1.74 -24.21 1.21
CA VAL A 104 -2.59 -25.28 1.75
C VAL A 104 -3.73 -25.60 0.80
N THR A 105 -4.47 -24.59 0.33
CA THR A 105 -5.60 -24.82 -0.58
C THR A 105 -5.13 -25.44 -1.91
N ALA A 106 -4.04 -24.90 -2.47
CA ALA A 106 -3.47 -25.37 -3.73
C ALA A 106 -2.83 -26.76 -3.63
N SER A 107 -2.38 -27.19 -2.44
CA SER A 107 -1.86 -28.56 -2.23
C SER A 107 -2.89 -29.67 -2.45
N CYS A 108 -4.18 -29.33 -2.45
CA CYS A 108 -5.28 -30.27 -2.68
C CYS A 108 -5.79 -30.27 -4.13
N LEU A 109 -5.14 -29.54 -5.03
CA LEU A 109 -5.51 -29.51 -6.45
C LEU A 109 -4.86 -30.65 -7.21
N HIS A 110 -5.54 -31.11 -8.26
CA HIS A 110 -5.12 -32.24 -9.07
C HIS A 110 -5.07 -31.87 -10.57
N PRO A 111 -4.36 -32.65 -11.40
CA PRO A 111 -4.41 -32.48 -12.85
C PRO A 111 -5.87 -32.46 -13.36
N GLY A 112 -6.23 -31.44 -14.12
CA GLY A 112 -7.59 -31.13 -14.58
C GLY A 112 -8.23 -29.93 -13.87
N ASP A 113 -7.78 -29.58 -12.67
CA ASP A 113 -8.28 -28.41 -11.93
C ASP A 113 -7.81 -27.08 -12.53
N GLU A 114 -6.78 -27.07 -13.37
CA GLU A 114 -6.26 -25.85 -14.02
C GLU A 114 -7.31 -25.12 -14.85
N ARG A 115 -8.33 -25.84 -15.36
CA ARG A 115 -9.43 -25.28 -16.17
C ARG A 115 -10.42 -24.43 -15.36
N ASP A 116 -10.37 -24.54 -14.04
CA ASP A 116 -11.33 -23.95 -13.10
C ASP A 116 -10.61 -23.36 -11.88
N LEU A 117 -9.32 -23.04 -12.05
CA LEU A 117 -8.40 -22.65 -10.99
C LEU A 117 -8.93 -21.46 -10.17
N ASP A 118 -9.47 -20.45 -10.84
CA ASP A 118 -10.01 -19.27 -10.17
C ASP A 118 -11.19 -19.62 -9.24
N ARG A 119 -12.06 -20.55 -9.65
CA ARG A 119 -13.17 -21.02 -8.80
C ARG A 119 -12.66 -21.86 -7.64
N ARG A 120 -11.62 -22.66 -7.85
CA ARG A 120 -10.95 -23.44 -6.80
C ARG A 120 -10.29 -22.54 -5.75
N LEU A 121 -9.78 -21.37 -6.16
CA LEU A 121 -9.13 -20.37 -5.31
C LEU A 121 -10.07 -19.26 -4.80
N LYS A 122 -11.39 -19.33 -5.03
CA LYS A 122 -12.35 -18.27 -4.66
C LYS A 122 -12.32 -17.86 -3.18
N GLY A 123 -11.80 -18.72 -2.30
CA GLY A 123 -11.68 -18.47 -0.86
C GLY A 123 -10.35 -17.84 -0.45
N ASN A 124 -9.40 -17.64 -1.38
CA ASN A 124 -8.06 -17.15 -1.12
C ASN A 124 -7.86 -15.80 -1.81
N LEU A 125 -7.87 -14.73 -1.01
CA LEU A 125 -7.66 -13.38 -1.51
C LEU A 125 -6.17 -13.04 -1.53
N CYS A 126 -5.76 -12.27 -2.53
CA CYS A 126 -4.46 -11.61 -2.59
C CYS A 126 -4.65 -10.16 -3.00
N ARG A 127 -4.10 -9.22 -2.21
CA ARG A 127 -4.17 -7.79 -2.51
C ARG A 127 -2.95 -7.25 -3.25
N CYS A 128 -1.89 -8.06 -3.38
CA CYS A 128 -0.58 -7.59 -3.83
C CYS A 128 -0.21 -7.98 -5.27
N THR A 129 -0.53 -9.20 -5.70
CA THR A 129 0.16 -9.80 -6.88
C THR A 129 -0.56 -9.65 -8.21
N GLY A 130 -1.82 -9.23 -8.21
CA GLY A 130 -2.67 -9.28 -9.42
C GLY A 130 -2.99 -10.71 -9.91
N TYR A 131 -2.81 -11.72 -9.05
CA TYR A 131 -3.14 -13.14 -9.26
C TYR A 131 -2.39 -13.90 -10.38
N ARG A 132 -1.93 -13.27 -11.48
CA ARG A 132 -1.18 -13.96 -12.55
C ARG A 132 -0.04 -14.86 -12.03
N PRO A 133 0.96 -14.38 -11.26
CA PRO A 133 2.07 -15.23 -10.84
C PRO A 133 1.62 -16.35 -9.88
N ILE A 134 0.50 -16.18 -9.17
CA ILE A 134 -0.09 -17.23 -8.35
C ILE A 134 -0.70 -18.32 -9.25
N ARG A 135 -1.49 -17.91 -10.25
CA ARG A 135 -2.12 -18.82 -11.21
C ARG A 135 -1.06 -19.66 -11.94
N GLU A 136 -0.05 -19.01 -12.49
CA GLU A 136 1.04 -19.68 -13.22
C GLU A 136 1.81 -20.66 -12.33
N ALA A 137 2.20 -20.24 -11.11
CA ALA A 137 2.90 -21.09 -10.16
C ALA A 137 2.08 -22.34 -9.84
N ILE A 138 0.80 -22.20 -9.50
CA ILE A 138 -0.06 -23.34 -9.17
C ILE A 138 -0.28 -24.23 -10.39
N ALA A 139 -0.63 -23.66 -11.54
CA ALA A 139 -0.86 -24.41 -12.78
C ALA A 139 0.36 -25.23 -13.22
N SER A 140 1.58 -24.73 -12.97
CA SER A 140 2.82 -25.46 -13.27
C SER A 140 2.95 -26.78 -12.51
N THR A 141 2.30 -26.90 -11.34
CA THR A 141 2.29 -28.13 -10.54
C THR A 141 1.23 -29.14 -10.96
N LEU A 142 0.22 -28.70 -11.71
CA LEU A 142 -0.91 -29.53 -12.15
C LEU A 142 -0.68 -30.18 -13.52
N THR A 143 0.25 -29.64 -14.30
CA THR A 143 0.47 -30.03 -15.71
C THR A 143 1.80 -30.74 -15.96
N ALA A 144 2.77 -30.65 -15.04
CA ALA A 144 4.10 -31.23 -15.20
C ALA A 144 4.36 -32.43 -14.29
N VAL A 145 4.88 -33.53 -14.84
CA VAL A 145 5.65 -34.51 -14.06
C VAL A 145 7.01 -33.89 -13.79
N ARG A 146 7.19 -33.29 -12.61
CA ARG A 146 8.52 -32.88 -12.16
C ARG A 146 9.26 -34.10 -11.62
N GLU A 147 10.47 -34.37 -12.13
CA GLU A 147 11.42 -35.16 -11.34
C GLU A 147 11.77 -34.35 -10.09
N THR A 148 11.42 -34.89 -8.92
CA THR A 148 11.83 -34.38 -7.62
C THR A 148 13.30 -34.75 -7.37
N GLY A 149 14.21 -34.23 -8.20
CA GLY A 149 15.64 -34.24 -7.92
C GLY A 149 16.04 -32.95 -7.23
N PRO A 150 17.17 -32.91 -6.49
CA PRO A 150 17.73 -31.65 -6.01
C PRO A 150 18.04 -30.80 -7.24
N GLY A 151 17.19 -29.81 -7.51
CA GLY A 151 17.37 -28.88 -8.61
C GLY A 151 18.77 -28.28 -8.51
N SER A 152 19.52 -28.32 -9.61
CA SER A 152 20.83 -27.68 -9.68
C SER A 152 20.65 -26.22 -9.25
N SER A 153 21.21 -25.86 -8.10
CA SER A 153 21.44 -24.47 -7.74
C SER A 153 22.41 -23.92 -8.78
N GLN A 154 21.88 -23.42 -9.90
CA GLN A 154 22.66 -22.49 -10.69
C GLN A 154 22.94 -21.33 -9.73
N GLU A 155 24.22 -21.11 -9.43
CA GLU A 155 24.67 -19.88 -8.79
C GLU A 155 24.35 -18.74 -9.76
N GLU A 156 23.08 -18.32 -9.79
CA GLU A 156 22.65 -17.19 -10.59
C GLU A 156 23.33 -15.96 -9.99
N ALA A 157 24.06 -15.23 -10.83
CA ALA A 157 24.68 -13.96 -10.47
C ALA A 157 23.61 -13.03 -9.86
N GLY A 158 23.62 -12.88 -8.54
CA GLY A 158 22.54 -12.27 -7.75
C GLY A 158 22.51 -10.74 -7.74
N GLY A 159 23.00 -10.09 -8.80
CA GLY A 159 23.06 -8.63 -8.92
C GLY A 159 21.75 -8.02 -9.43
N VAL A 160 21.73 -6.68 -9.52
CA VAL A 160 20.61 -5.91 -10.08
C VAL A 160 20.35 -6.29 -11.56
N GLY A 161 19.11 -6.14 -12.01
CA GLY A 161 18.66 -6.53 -13.36
C GLY A 161 18.29 -8.01 -13.51
N ARG A 162 18.29 -8.78 -12.40
CA ARG A 162 17.94 -10.21 -12.37
C ARG A 162 16.72 -10.46 -11.49
N SER A 163 15.92 -11.46 -11.84
CA SER A 163 14.78 -11.92 -11.05
C SER A 163 15.23 -12.84 -9.92
N VAL A 164 15.96 -12.28 -8.95
CA VAL A 164 16.42 -13.02 -7.78
C VAL A 164 15.22 -13.35 -6.88
N VAL A 165 15.12 -14.62 -6.49
CA VAL A 165 14.11 -15.10 -5.53
C VAL A 165 14.36 -14.46 -4.15
N PRO A 166 13.32 -13.88 -3.49
CA PRO A 166 13.49 -13.28 -2.18
C PRO A 166 14.03 -14.25 -1.12
N GLU A 167 14.89 -13.77 -0.22
CA GLU A 167 15.45 -14.59 0.88
C GLU A 167 14.37 -15.26 1.73
N ALA A 168 13.31 -14.49 2.00
CA ALA A 168 12.19 -14.91 2.83
C ALA A 168 11.25 -15.89 2.10
N ALA A 169 11.43 -16.17 0.80
CA ALA A 169 10.47 -16.93 -0.01
C ALA A 169 10.10 -18.28 0.64
N ARG A 170 11.10 -19.06 1.08
CA ARG A 170 10.88 -20.35 1.76
C ARG A 170 10.05 -20.19 3.04
N ARG A 171 10.44 -19.23 3.89
CA ARG A 171 9.75 -18.97 5.16
C ARG A 171 8.32 -18.47 4.93
N ILE A 172 8.11 -17.66 3.90
CA ILE A 172 6.78 -17.15 3.51
C ILE A 172 5.85 -18.30 3.10
N VAL A 173 6.28 -19.19 2.20
CA VAL A 173 5.40 -20.27 1.70
C VAL A 173 5.10 -21.34 2.78
N GLN A 174 5.99 -21.50 3.76
CA GLN A 174 5.79 -22.34 4.95
C GLN A 174 5.01 -21.62 6.07
N GLY A 175 4.79 -20.31 5.96
CA GLY A 175 4.17 -19.48 7.01
C GLY A 175 5.06 -19.14 8.20
N ARG A 176 6.36 -19.44 8.13
CA ARG A 176 7.37 -19.21 9.17
C ARG A 176 8.03 -17.82 9.11
N GLU A 177 7.70 -16.99 8.12
CA GLU A 177 8.14 -15.58 8.11
C GLU A 177 7.35 -14.80 9.18
N PRO A 178 8.01 -14.07 10.09
CA PRO A 178 7.34 -13.39 11.19
C PRO A 178 6.62 -12.11 10.72
N TYR A 179 5.37 -11.96 11.15
CA TYR A 179 4.57 -10.73 11.07
C TYR A 179 4.29 -10.19 12.47
N THR A 180 3.64 -9.02 12.60
CA THR A 180 3.56 -8.26 13.86
C THR A 180 3.00 -9.07 15.04
N PHE A 181 2.03 -9.95 14.80
CA PHE A 181 1.36 -10.76 15.84
C PHE A 181 1.77 -12.23 15.88
N ASP A 182 2.81 -12.62 15.14
CA ASP A 182 3.29 -14.01 15.15
C ASP A 182 4.24 -14.32 16.32
N GLU A 183 4.74 -13.31 17.04
CA GLU A 183 5.67 -13.49 18.16
C GLU A 183 5.28 -12.64 19.38
N VAL A 184 4.10 -12.86 19.95
CA VAL A 184 3.64 -12.06 21.11
C VAL A 184 4.38 -12.49 22.39
N PRO A 185 4.94 -11.56 23.20
CA PRO A 185 5.56 -11.91 24.48
C PRO A 185 4.61 -12.64 25.43
N ASP A 186 5.14 -13.60 26.19
CA ASP A 186 4.37 -14.33 27.18
C ASP A 186 3.73 -13.40 28.22
N GLY A 187 2.47 -13.67 28.56
CA GLY A 187 1.73 -12.88 29.54
C GLY A 187 1.28 -11.50 29.06
N ALA A 188 1.39 -11.22 27.75
CA ALA A 188 0.89 -9.97 27.15
C ALA A 188 -0.61 -9.79 27.42
N LEU A 189 -0.97 -8.57 27.85
CA LEU A 189 -2.34 -8.13 28.01
C LEU A 189 -2.97 -7.81 26.66
N ILE A 190 -4.29 -7.91 26.58
CA ILE A 190 -5.08 -7.64 25.39
C ILE A 190 -5.77 -6.28 25.56
N LEU A 191 -5.55 -5.41 24.57
CA LEU A 191 -6.24 -4.13 24.48
C LEU A 191 -7.48 -4.22 23.58
N ARG A 192 -8.58 -3.60 24.00
CA ARG A 192 -9.79 -3.36 23.19
C ARG A 192 -10.22 -1.90 23.33
N VAL A 193 -10.90 -1.39 22.31
CA VAL A 193 -11.37 -0.02 22.27
C VAL A 193 -12.90 -0.01 22.20
N LEU A 194 -13.51 0.81 23.05
CA LEU A 194 -14.90 1.22 22.91
C LEU A 194 -14.97 2.33 21.85
N SER A 195 -15.84 2.15 20.85
CA SER A 195 -16.05 3.10 19.77
C SER A 195 -17.30 3.96 19.97
N SER A 196 -17.27 5.17 19.42
CA SER A 196 -18.41 6.08 19.38
C SER A 196 -19.55 5.50 18.53
N PRO A 197 -20.79 5.50 19.04
CA PRO A 197 -21.98 5.22 18.23
C PRO A 197 -22.51 6.46 17.51
N HIS A 198 -21.94 7.65 17.74
CA HIS A 198 -22.42 8.94 17.21
C HIS A 198 -21.48 9.51 16.17
N ALA A 199 -22.06 10.10 15.12
CA ALA A 199 -21.33 10.84 14.10
C ALA A 199 -20.79 12.18 14.61
N HIS A 200 -21.48 12.83 15.54
CA HIS A 200 -20.98 14.03 16.21
C HIS A 200 -21.61 14.16 17.59
N ALA A 201 -20.80 14.17 18.66
CA ALA A 201 -21.30 14.34 20.03
C ALA A 201 -20.20 14.79 20.99
N ARG A 202 -20.59 15.47 22.07
CA ARG A 202 -19.74 15.73 23.23
C ARG A 202 -19.99 14.67 24.31
N ILE A 203 -18.94 14.14 24.91
CA ILE A 203 -19.04 13.27 26.08
C ILE A 203 -19.27 14.15 27.31
N THR A 204 -20.44 14.03 27.93
CA THR A 204 -20.80 14.79 29.15
C THR A 204 -20.39 14.07 30.42
N SER A 205 -20.43 12.74 30.41
CA SER A 205 -19.89 11.89 31.48
C SER A 205 -19.48 10.52 30.96
N ILE A 206 -18.45 9.93 31.57
CA ILE A 206 -18.01 8.56 31.34
C ILE A 206 -17.73 7.90 32.70
N ASP A 207 -18.36 6.74 32.94
CA ASP A 207 -18.21 5.91 34.13
C ASP A 207 -17.65 4.54 33.75
N THR A 208 -16.48 4.21 34.30
CA THR A 208 -15.70 2.99 34.05
C THR A 208 -15.84 1.98 35.19
N THR A 209 -16.55 2.30 36.28
CA THR A 209 -16.57 1.51 37.52
C THR A 209 -16.95 0.04 37.28
N ALA A 210 -18.00 -0.21 36.48
CA ALA A 210 -18.45 -1.56 36.18
C ALA A 210 -17.48 -2.33 35.26
N ALA A 211 -16.77 -1.62 34.38
CA ALA A 211 -15.75 -2.18 33.50
C ALA A 211 -14.49 -2.58 34.27
N GLU A 212 -14.04 -1.75 35.21
CA GLU A 212 -12.90 -2.03 36.08
C GLU A 212 -13.15 -3.20 37.03
N ALA A 213 -14.41 -3.41 37.44
CA ALA A 213 -14.80 -4.53 38.31
C ALA A 213 -14.85 -5.89 37.58
N VAL A 214 -14.65 -5.94 36.26
CA VAL A 214 -14.63 -7.21 35.50
C VAL A 214 -13.37 -8.01 35.85
N PRO A 215 -13.49 -9.28 36.28
CA PRO A 215 -12.32 -10.12 36.52
C PRO A 215 -11.40 -10.22 35.30
N GLY A 216 -10.11 -9.98 35.52
CA GLY A 216 -9.08 -9.97 34.49
C GLY A 216 -8.87 -8.61 33.81
N VAL A 217 -9.68 -7.58 34.09
CA VAL A 217 -9.36 -6.20 33.66
C VAL A 217 -8.23 -5.65 34.52
N VAL A 218 -7.25 -5.03 33.84
CA VAL A 218 -6.06 -4.45 34.47
C VAL A 218 -6.11 -2.92 34.46
N ALA A 219 -6.60 -2.32 33.38
CA ALA A 219 -6.75 -0.87 33.28
C ALA A 219 -7.87 -0.48 32.30
N VAL A 220 -8.49 0.67 32.54
CA VAL A 220 -9.40 1.34 31.62
C VAL A 220 -8.91 2.78 31.45
N PHE A 221 -8.78 3.23 30.22
CA PHE A 221 -8.35 4.59 29.87
C PHE A 221 -9.47 5.33 29.15
N THR A 222 -9.66 6.58 29.52
CA THR A 222 -10.57 7.56 28.91
C THR A 222 -9.78 8.80 28.48
N HIS A 223 -10.45 9.81 27.92
CA HIS A 223 -9.82 11.11 27.63
C HIS A 223 -9.20 11.80 28.88
N ARG A 224 -9.53 11.33 30.10
CA ARG A 224 -8.97 11.85 31.36
C ARG A 224 -7.60 11.26 31.71
N ASP A 225 -7.23 10.15 31.07
CA ASP A 225 -6.05 9.34 31.43
C ASP A 225 -4.89 9.50 30.43
N VAL A 226 -5.13 10.23 29.34
CA VAL A 226 -4.21 10.41 28.21
C VAL A 226 -3.68 11.85 28.15
N PRO A 227 -2.52 12.08 27.50
CA PRO A 227 -2.03 13.43 27.23
C PRO A 227 -3.02 14.26 26.42
N GLY A 228 -3.19 15.54 26.76
CA GLY A 228 -4.05 16.48 26.02
C GLY A 228 -3.46 16.99 24.69
N ILE A 229 -2.36 16.40 24.24
CA ILE A 229 -1.60 16.79 23.05
C ILE A 229 -2.38 16.39 21.79
N ARG A 230 -2.49 17.32 20.84
CA ARG A 230 -3.01 17.05 19.50
C ARG A 230 -1.91 16.61 18.55
N TYR A 231 -2.28 15.77 17.60
CA TYR A 231 -1.41 15.24 16.56
C TYR A 231 -2.23 14.91 15.30
N SER A 232 -1.58 14.74 14.15
CA SER A 232 -2.15 13.99 13.02
C SER A 232 -1.92 12.49 13.25
N THR A 233 -2.79 11.61 12.76
CA THR A 233 -2.45 10.18 12.66
C THR A 233 -1.51 9.90 11.48
N GLY A 234 -1.65 10.67 10.41
CA GLY A 234 -0.82 10.58 9.20
C GLY A 234 0.60 10.98 9.51
N ARG A 235 1.57 10.17 9.10
CA ARG A 235 3.00 10.41 9.36
C ARG A 235 3.69 10.88 8.10
N HIS A 236 4.51 11.93 8.23
CA HIS A 236 5.32 12.50 7.15
C HIS A 236 6.72 12.79 7.67
N GLU A 237 7.70 12.93 6.77
CA GLU A 237 9.04 13.39 7.16
C GLU A 237 8.93 14.75 7.86
N HIS A 238 8.18 15.67 7.27
CA HIS A 238 7.81 16.93 7.87
C HIS A 238 6.57 16.74 8.72
N ARG A 239 6.75 16.60 10.03
CA ARG A 239 5.66 16.40 11.01
C ARG A 239 4.48 17.37 10.80
N THR A 240 4.77 18.60 10.38
CA THR A 240 3.80 19.69 10.22
C THR A 240 3.10 19.70 8.86
N ASP A 241 3.17 18.63 8.07
CA ASP A 241 2.43 18.57 6.79
C ASP A 241 0.92 18.39 6.98
N ASP A 242 0.49 17.86 8.14
CA ASP A 242 -0.91 17.65 8.46
C ASP A 242 -1.38 18.51 9.65
N PRO A 243 -2.70 18.76 9.77
CA PRO A 243 -3.29 19.38 10.94
C PRO A 243 -3.08 18.57 12.24
N ASP A 244 -2.88 19.28 13.34
CA ASP A 244 -2.96 18.68 14.69
C ASP A 244 -4.40 18.75 15.19
N ASP A 245 -5.24 17.83 14.69
CA ASP A 245 -6.69 17.79 14.96
C ASP A 245 -7.17 16.51 15.64
N THR A 246 -6.28 15.52 15.83
CA THR A 246 -6.57 14.26 16.52
C THR A 246 -6.03 14.28 17.95
N ARG A 247 -6.73 13.58 18.85
CA ARG A 247 -6.29 13.24 20.21
C ARG A 247 -6.31 11.73 20.40
N MET A 248 -5.53 11.24 21.36
CA MET A 248 -5.41 9.80 21.64
C MET A 248 -6.78 9.23 22.04
N LEU A 249 -7.44 9.89 22.99
CA LEU A 249 -8.85 9.74 23.33
C LEU A 249 -9.41 11.15 23.54
N ASP A 250 -10.54 11.46 22.93
CA ASP A 250 -11.11 12.82 22.94
C ASP A 250 -12.44 12.88 23.69
N ASP A 251 -12.80 14.06 24.16
CA ASP A 251 -14.09 14.34 24.80
C ASP A 251 -15.18 14.78 23.80
N VAL A 252 -14.80 14.99 22.54
CA VAL A 252 -15.71 15.21 21.41
C VAL A 252 -15.47 14.13 20.35
N VAL A 253 -16.54 13.43 19.99
CA VAL A 253 -16.53 12.42 18.93
C VAL A 253 -17.11 13.02 17.65
N ARG A 254 -16.47 12.77 16.50
CA ARG A 254 -16.69 13.42 15.20
C ARG A 254 -16.96 12.44 14.05
N HIS A 255 -16.92 11.14 14.33
CA HIS A 255 -17.45 10.12 13.44
C HIS A 255 -17.86 8.87 14.23
N ILE A 256 -18.72 8.05 13.61
CA ILE A 256 -19.06 6.72 14.13
C ILE A 256 -17.83 5.83 14.00
N GLY A 257 -17.44 5.16 15.10
CA GLY A 257 -16.23 4.35 15.14
C GLY A 257 -15.05 4.99 15.89
N GLN A 258 -15.09 6.30 16.15
CA GLN A 258 -14.01 7.01 16.87
C GLN A 258 -13.72 6.37 18.23
N ARG A 259 -12.45 6.35 18.64
CA ARG A 259 -12.00 5.81 19.94
C ARG A 259 -12.56 6.65 21.10
N VAL A 260 -13.29 6.02 22.02
CA VAL A 260 -13.89 6.66 23.22
C VAL A 260 -13.14 6.28 24.49
N ALA A 261 -12.85 4.99 24.66
CA ALA A 261 -12.12 4.44 25.79
C ALA A 261 -11.33 3.20 25.38
N ALA A 262 -10.25 2.89 26.09
CA ALA A 262 -9.43 1.70 25.88
C ALA A 262 -9.44 0.83 27.14
N VAL A 263 -9.68 -0.48 27.00
CA VAL A 263 -9.63 -1.46 28.07
C VAL A 263 -8.45 -2.39 27.85
N VAL A 264 -7.68 -2.62 28.91
CA VAL A 264 -6.55 -3.56 28.95
C VAL A 264 -6.90 -4.69 29.91
N ALA A 265 -6.89 -5.94 29.43
CA ALA A 265 -7.26 -7.09 30.23
C ALA A 265 -6.39 -8.33 29.92
N GLU A 266 -6.44 -9.33 30.79
CA GLU A 266 -5.70 -10.59 30.64
C GLU A 266 -6.24 -11.47 29.51
N THR A 267 -7.50 -11.25 29.10
CA THR A 267 -8.13 -12.01 28.01
C THR A 267 -8.98 -11.10 27.13
N ALA A 268 -9.16 -11.50 25.86
CA ALA A 268 -10.01 -10.78 24.92
C ALA A 268 -11.47 -10.71 25.41
N ALA A 269 -11.98 -11.81 25.99
CA ALA A 269 -13.34 -11.86 26.52
C ALA A 269 -13.55 -10.90 27.70
N ALA A 270 -12.57 -10.76 28.60
CA ALA A 270 -12.64 -9.80 29.69
C ALA A 270 -12.62 -8.35 29.16
N ALA A 271 -11.72 -8.05 28.22
CA ALA A 271 -11.65 -6.73 27.59
C ALA A 271 -12.95 -6.35 26.85
N GLU A 272 -13.49 -7.26 26.04
CA GLU A 272 -14.74 -7.06 25.29
C GLU A 272 -15.95 -6.89 26.21
N ARG A 273 -16.07 -7.72 27.26
CA ARG A 273 -17.12 -7.56 28.27
C ARG A 273 -17.04 -6.21 28.97
N ALA A 274 -15.83 -5.79 29.34
CA ALA A 274 -15.61 -4.53 30.04
C ALA A 274 -15.90 -3.31 29.14
N CYS A 275 -15.53 -3.33 27.86
CA CYS A 275 -15.94 -2.30 26.90
C CYS A 275 -17.47 -2.09 26.90
N GLY A 276 -18.24 -3.19 26.92
CA GLY A 276 -19.71 -3.15 26.97
C GLY A 276 -20.33 -2.67 28.29
N LEU A 277 -19.53 -2.50 29.34
CA LEU A 277 -19.97 -2.05 30.68
C LEU A 277 -19.59 -0.60 30.98
N ILE A 278 -18.83 0.07 30.12
CA ILE A 278 -18.52 1.50 30.26
C ILE A 278 -19.80 2.28 29.94
N ALA A 279 -20.27 3.07 30.90
CA ALA A 279 -21.44 3.92 30.71
C ALA A 279 -21.00 5.31 30.23
N VAL A 280 -21.38 5.68 29.01
CA VAL A 280 -21.05 6.97 28.40
C VAL A 280 -22.32 7.76 28.13
N ALA A 281 -22.37 9.00 28.62
CA ALA A 281 -23.43 9.95 28.30
C ALA A 281 -22.94 10.92 27.23
N TYR A 282 -23.73 11.06 26.17
CA TYR A 282 -23.44 11.93 25.03
C TYR A 282 -24.44 13.08 24.94
N GLU A 283 -23.95 14.25 24.57
CA GLU A 283 -24.74 15.34 24.01
C GLU A 283 -24.53 15.32 22.48
N PRO A 284 -25.50 14.83 21.69
CA PRO A 284 -25.40 14.84 20.23
C PRO A 284 -25.25 16.26 19.68
N LEU A 285 -24.35 16.42 18.72
CA LEU A 285 -24.11 17.68 18.02
C LEU A 285 -24.61 17.56 16.56
N PRO A 286 -24.96 18.68 15.89
CA PRO A 286 -25.30 18.65 14.47
C PRO A 286 -24.14 18.09 13.63
N ALA A 287 -24.43 17.21 12.66
CA ALA A 287 -23.43 16.59 11.79
C ALA A 287 -23.65 16.98 10.32
N VAL A 288 -22.59 16.92 9.52
CA VAL A 288 -22.61 17.16 8.07
C VAL A 288 -21.82 16.07 7.33
N PHE A 289 -22.41 15.48 6.31
CA PHE A 289 -21.84 14.32 5.59
C PHE A 289 -21.55 14.61 4.13
N ASP A 290 -22.22 15.61 3.56
CA ASP A 290 -21.99 16.04 2.18
C ASP A 290 -20.85 17.10 2.17
N PRO A 291 -19.79 16.90 1.38
CA PRO A 291 -18.65 17.81 1.38
C PRO A 291 -18.99 19.20 0.80
N GLU A 292 -19.93 19.31 -0.15
CA GLU A 292 -20.38 20.62 -0.64
C GLU A 292 -21.10 21.38 0.48
N ALA A 293 -22.03 20.72 1.15
CA ALA A 293 -22.74 21.29 2.30
C ALA A 293 -21.77 21.69 3.42
N ALA A 294 -20.75 20.87 3.71
CA ALA A 294 -19.79 21.12 4.77
C ALA A 294 -19.02 22.44 4.61
N ARG A 295 -18.75 22.86 3.36
CA ARG A 295 -18.06 24.13 3.07
C ARG A 295 -18.94 25.36 2.92
N THR A 296 -20.26 25.20 3.08
CA THR A 296 -21.19 26.33 3.03
C THR A 296 -21.22 27.11 4.35
N PRO A 297 -21.39 28.45 4.31
CA PRO A 297 -21.55 29.24 5.52
C PRO A 297 -22.72 28.75 6.39
N GLY A 298 -22.46 28.52 7.68
CA GLY A 298 -23.48 28.07 8.64
C GLY A 298 -23.64 26.55 8.74
N ALA A 299 -22.87 25.77 7.98
CA ALA A 299 -22.77 24.33 8.19
C ALA A 299 -22.26 24.00 9.60
N PRO A 300 -22.59 22.83 10.17
CA PRO A 300 -21.99 22.37 11.42
C PRO A 300 -20.46 22.39 11.35
N ALA A 301 -19.81 23.14 12.24
CA ALA A 301 -18.36 23.18 12.35
C ALA A 301 -17.86 21.94 13.11
N ILE A 302 -16.97 21.18 12.49
CA ILE A 302 -16.44 19.92 13.04
C ILE A 302 -15.25 20.20 13.98
N HIS A 303 -14.47 21.21 13.63
CA HIS A 303 -13.25 21.62 14.32
C HIS A 303 -13.24 23.13 14.57
N PRO A 304 -14.25 23.68 15.29
CA PRO A 304 -14.49 25.12 15.38
C PRO A 304 -13.34 25.93 16.01
N ASP A 305 -12.51 25.27 16.82
CA ASP A 305 -11.40 25.90 17.55
C ASP A 305 -10.06 25.80 16.80
N ARG A 306 -10.04 25.37 15.53
CA ARG A 306 -8.81 25.28 14.73
C ARG A 306 -8.55 26.56 13.97
N THR A 307 -7.27 26.88 13.80
CA THR A 307 -6.80 28.06 13.08
C THR A 307 -5.79 27.68 12.00
N PRO A 308 -5.34 28.63 11.17
CA PRO A 308 -4.23 28.41 10.25
C PRO A 308 -2.92 27.95 10.93
N ASP A 309 -2.69 28.29 12.20
CA ASP A 309 -1.53 27.80 12.97
C ASP A 309 -1.61 26.30 13.27
N ASP A 310 -2.84 25.78 13.34
CA ASP A 310 -3.13 24.34 13.40
C ASP A 310 -3.17 23.68 12.02
N ARG A 311 -2.80 24.42 10.95
CA ARG A 311 -2.81 23.99 9.54
C ARG A 311 -4.20 23.71 8.98
N VAL A 312 -5.20 24.43 9.49
CA VAL A 312 -6.57 24.42 8.96
C VAL A 312 -6.87 25.77 8.31
N ALA A 313 -7.12 25.78 7.00
CA ALA A 313 -7.28 27.02 6.22
C ALA A 313 -8.50 27.85 6.66
N ASP A 314 -9.66 27.23 6.83
CA ASP A 314 -10.89 27.91 7.24
C ASP A 314 -11.84 26.94 7.97
N ALA A 315 -11.69 26.87 9.30
CA ALA A 315 -12.49 26.00 10.15
C ALA A 315 -13.99 26.36 10.15
N ALA A 316 -14.35 27.63 9.90
CA ALA A 316 -15.75 28.06 9.86
C ALA A 316 -16.50 27.53 8.63
N ARG A 317 -15.76 27.18 7.57
CA ARG A 317 -16.25 26.45 6.40
C ARG A 317 -15.75 25.01 6.35
N ASN A 318 -15.24 24.45 7.45
CA ASN A 318 -14.66 23.10 7.47
C ASN A 318 -13.56 22.86 6.40
N VAL A 319 -12.93 23.89 5.84
CA VAL A 319 -11.91 23.76 4.80
C VAL A 319 -10.56 23.55 5.46
N VAL A 320 -9.94 22.39 5.21
CA VAL A 320 -8.61 22.06 5.73
C VAL A 320 -7.54 22.75 4.89
N GLY A 321 -7.68 22.68 3.57
CA GLY A 321 -6.78 23.29 2.60
C GLY A 321 -7.46 23.64 1.29
N ALA A 322 -6.86 24.59 0.58
CA ALA A 322 -7.39 25.10 -0.68
C ALA A 322 -6.25 25.49 -1.64
N VAL A 323 -6.49 25.31 -2.95
CA VAL A 323 -5.62 25.76 -4.05
C VAL A 323 -6.49 26.52 -5.04
N HIS A 324 -6.33 27.84 -5.10
CA HIS A 324 -7.04 28.72 -6.03
C HIS A 324 -6.04 29.45 -6.92
N THR A 325 -5.76 28.90 -8.09
CA THR A 325 -4.70 29.41 -8.96
C THR A 325 -5.01 29.28 -10.45
N GLY A 326 -4.14 29.79 -11.30
CA GLY A 326 -4.24 29.67 -12.74
C GLY A 326 -3.08 30.37 -13.46
N ARG A 327 -2.99 30.12 -14.77
CA ARG A 327 -1.98 30.73 -15.65
C ARG A 327 -2.55 30.98 -17.05
N GLY A 328 -1.86 31.81 -17.82
CA GLY A 328 -2.14 31.97 -19.25
C GLY A 328 -3.28 32.91 -19.65
N GLY A 329 -3.99 33.52 -18.68
CA GLY A 329 -4.99 34.56 -18.95
C GLY A 329 -6.42 34.16 -18.57
N ASP A 330 -7.40 34.70 -19.29
CA ASP A 330 -8.83 34.51 -19.03
C ASP A 330 -9.31 33.15 -19.56
N ILE A 331 -9.79 32.30 -18.64
CA ILE A 331 -10.23 30.94 -18.94
C ILE A 331 -11.54 30.88 -19.75
N ASP A 332 -12.46 31.82 -19.54
CA ASP A 332 -13.73 31.87 -20.27
C ASP A 332 -13.49 32.29 -21.73
N ALA A 333 -12.62 33.28 -21.93
CA ALA A 333 -12.22 33.71 -23.27
C ALA A 333 -11.49 32.59 -24.04
N ALA A 334 -10.60 31.86 -23.38
CA ALA A 334 -9.85 30.77 -24.01
C ALA A 334 -10.75 29.59 -24.39
N LEU A 335 -11.68 29.18 -23.53
CA LEU A 335 -12.67 28.15 -23.88
C LEU A 335 -13.59 28.61 -25.02
N ALA A 336 -14.07 29.85 -25.00
CA ALA A 336 -14.92 30.39 -26.06
C ALA A 336 -14.22 30.46 -27.44
N ALA A 337 -12.90 30.69 -27.44
CA ALA A 337 -12.08 30.72 -28.65
C ALA A 337 -11.66 29.32 -29.15
N SER A 338 -11.91 28.26 -28.38
CA SER A 338 -11.54 26.90 -28.74
C SER A 338 -12.42 26.36 -29.87
N ALA A 339 -11.85 25.55 -30.77
CA ALA A 339 -12.61 24.94 -31.85
C ALA A 339 -13.59 23.88 -31.33
N VAL A 340 -13.17 23.13 -30.30
CA VAL A 340 -13.99 22.15 -29.59
C VAL A 340 -13.78 22.34 -28.10
N THR A 341 -14.86 22.25 -27.33
CA THR A 341 -14.82 22.15 -25.86
C THR A 341 -15.50 20.87 -25.40
N VAL A 342 -15.14 20.38 -24.23
CA VAL A 342 -15.79 19.26 -23.51
C VAL A 342 -15.89 19.60 -22.04
N ALA A 343 -16.89 19.04 -21.36
CA ALA A 343 -17.09 19.24 -19.93
C ALA A 343 -17.69 18.00 -19.28
N GLY A 344 -17.39 17.79 -17.99
CA GLY A 344 -18.01 16.76 -17.17
C GLY A 344 -17.63 16.88 -15.69
N THR A 345 -18.38 16.20 -14.83
CA THR A 345 -18.09 16.11 -13.39
C THR A 345 -18.05 14.65 -12.99
N TRP A 346 -16.91 14.18 -12.52
CA TRP A 346 -16.69 12.81 -12.08
C TRP A 346 -16.69 12.73 -10.56
N GLN A 347 -17.21 11.63 -10.03
CA GLN A 347 -17.21 11.33 -8.61
C GLN A 347 -16.49 10.01 -8.36
N THR A 348 -15.57 10.02 -7.40
CA THR A 348 -14.91 8.81 -6.89
C THR A 348 -15.44 8.43 -5.51
N SER A 349 -15.27 7.16 -5.15
CA SER A 349 -15.78 6.58 -3.90
C SER A 349 -14.69 6.32 -2.87
N ARG A 350 -15.10 6.18 -1.60
CA ARG A 350 -14.22 5.69 -0.52
C ARG A 350 -13.82 4.25 -0.81
N THR A 351 -12.53 3.96 -0.70
CA THR A 351 -11.96 2.63 -0.94
C THR A 351 -11.09 2.23 0.24
N SER A 352 -11.33 1.06 0.81
CA SER A 352 -10.45 0.43 1.80
C SER A 352 -9.24 -0.18 1.10
N HIS A 353 -8.07 -0.07 1.73
CA HIS A 353 -6.81 -0.64 1.25
C HIS A 353 -6.89 -2.17 1.13
N ALA A 354 -7.71 -2.82 1.97
CA ALA A 354 -7.95 -4.26 2.00
C ALA A 354 -6.66 -5.10 2.15
N GLN A 355 -5.65 -4.58 2.83
CA GLN A 355 -4.51 -5.34 3.34
C GLN A 355 -4.97 -6.48 4.23
N LEU A 356 -4.32 -7.63 4.16
CA LEU A 356 -4.79 -8.83 4.85
C LEU A 356 -4.39 -8.86 6.31
N GLU A 357 -3.20 -8.39 6.64
CA GLU A 357 -2.81 -8.14 8.03
C GLU A 357 -3.41 -6.79 8.48
N THR A 358 -4.26 -6.81 9.51
CA THR A 358 -4.84 -5.58 10.06
C THR A 358 -3.79 -4.72 10.79
N HIS A 359 -4.13 -3.48 11.08
CA HIS A 359 -3.35 -2.58 11.91
C HIS A 359 -3.21 -3.16 13.32
N GLY A 360 -2.04 -2.95 13.91
CA GLY A 360 -1.83 -3.26 15.31
C GLY A 360 -0.39 -3.13 15.74
N ALA A 361 -0.20 -3.24 17.05
CA ALA A 361 1.09 -3.20 17.69
C ALA A 361 1.15 -4.10 18.93
N VAL A 362 2.36 -4.51 19.28
CA VAL A 362 2.71 -5.21 20.52
C VAL A 362 3.82 -4.43 21.18
N GLY A 363 3.68 -4.11 22.47
CA GLY A 363 4.65 -3.31 23.21
C GLY A 363 5.09 -3.96 24.51
N TRP A 364 6.31 -3.66 24.96
CA TRP A 364 6.89 -4.08 26.24
C TRP A 364 8.02 -3.13 26.66
N LEU A 365 8.54 -3.32 27.88
CA LEU A 365 9.73 -2.61 28.37
C LEU A 365 10.97 -3.51 28.28
N GLU A 366 12.04 -3.00 27.67
CA GLU A 366 13.39 -3.57 27.71
C GLU A 366 14.25 -2.70 28.62
N GLY A 367 14.30 -3.05 29.92
CA GLY A 367 14.83 -2.14 30.93
C GLY A 367 13.91 -0.92 31.06
N ASP A 368 14.42 0.27 30.72
CA ASP A 368 13.69 1.54 30.74
C ASP A 368 13.27 2.05 29.35
N VAL A 369 13.56 1.26 28.30
CA VAL A 369 13.21 1.53 26.90
C VAL A 369 11.84 0.91 26.59
N LEU A 370 10.93 1.73 26.10
CA LEU A 370 9.66 1.28 25.54
C LEU A 370 9.89 0.73 24.14
N THR A 371 9.72 -0.58 23.98
CA THR A 371 9.85 -1.27 22.69
C THR A 371 8.47 -1.57 22.13
N ILE A 372 8.21 -1.13 20.90
CA ILE A 372 6.98 -1.35 20.14
C ILE A 372 7.31 -2.10 18.85
N ARG A 373 6.76 -3.29 18.71
CA ARG A 373 6.66 -3.97 17.41
C ARG A 373 5.35 -3.59 16.76
N SER A 374 5.40 -2.91 15.62
CA SER A 374 4.22 -2.40 14.92
C SER A 374 4.11 -3.00 13.51
N SER A 375 2.90 -2.98 12.96
CA SER A 375 2.65 -3.25 11.55
C SER A 375 2.88 -2.04 10.63
N THR A 376 3.54 -0.98 11.11
CA THR A 376 3.75 0.31 10.42
C THR A 376 4.70 0.25 9.21
N GLN A 377 4.47 1.13 8.23
CA GLN A 377 5.40 1.45 7.14
C GLN A 377 6.50 2.45 7.55
N VAL A 378 6.34 3.11 8.69
CA VAL A 378 7.11 4.29 9.11
C VAL A 378 7.60 4.20 10.57
N PRO A 379 8.47 3.23 10.92
CA PRO A 379 8.89 3.02 12.31
C PRO A 379 9.49 4.26 12.99
N PHE A 380 10.31 5.04 12.28
CA PHE A 380 11.01 6.20 12.82
C PHE A 380 10.05 7.36 13.12
N LEU A 381 9.17 7.69 12.17
CA LEU A 381 8.16 8.72 12.35
C LEU A 381 7.16 8.35 13.46
N THR A 382 6.87 7.05 13.59
CA THR A 382 6.05 6.51 14.68
C THR A 382 6.76 6.70 16.03
N ARG A 383 8.04 6.32 16.15
CA ARG A 383 8.84 6.52 17.38
C ARG A 383 8.85 7.99 17.80
N ASP A 384 9.16 8.88 16.86
CA ASP A 384 9.32 10.30 17.16
C ASP A 384 8.00 10.94 17.62
N GLU A 385 6.88 10.50 17.04
CA GLU A 385 5.56 10.94 17.50
C GLU A 385 5.19 10.38 18.88
N LEU A 386 5.45 9.09 19.14
CA LEU A 386 5.21 8.49 20.45
C LEU A 386 6.03 9.19 21.53
N ALA A 387 7.31 9.46 21.26
CA ALA A 387 8.19 10.20 22.16
C ALA A 387 7.61 11.59 22.46
N ARG A 388 7.08 12.29 21.45
CA ARG A 388 6.45 13.60 21.61
C ARG A 388 5.15 13.55 22.40
N ILE A 389 4.21 12.67 22.03
CA ILE A 389 2.89 12.56 22.65
C ILE A 389 3.02 12.15 24.13
N LEU A 390 3.95 11.26 24.44
CA LEU A 390 4.16 10.72 25.78
C LEU A 390 5.25 11.46 26.57
N GLU A 391 5.81 12.53 25.99
CA GLU A 391 6.87 13.36 26.58
C GLU A 391 8.08 12.53 27.07
N LEU A 392 8.46 11.52 26.27
CA LEU A 392 9.62 10.66 26.51
C LEU A 392 10.84 11.14 25.70
N PRO A 393 12.06 10.98 26.23
CA PRO A 393 13.27 11.09 25.41
C PRO A 393 13.23 10.11 24.24
N ARG A 394 13.65 10.55 23.05
CA ARG A 394 13.60 9.79 21.80
C ARG A 394 14.28 8.42 21.92
N GLU A 395 15.42 8.38 22.62
CA GLU A 395 16.22 7.18 22.87
C GLU A 395 15.57 6.17 23.82
N ARG A 396 14.53 6.58 24.55
CA ARG A 396 13.73 5.68 25.42
C ARG A 396 12.55 5.04 24.69
N VAL A 397 12.43 5.27 23.38
CA VAL A 397 11.41 4.64 22.55
C VAL A 397 12.09 3.94 21.38
N ARG A 398 11.80 2.66 21.20
CA ARG A 398 12.21 1.85 20.06
C ARG A 398 10.97 1.35 19.36
N VAL A 399 10.84 1.65 18.08
CA VAL A 399 9.82 1.08 17.19
C VAL A 399 10.52 0.24 16.13
N PHE A 400 9.98 -0.94 15.85
CA PHE A 400 10.40 -1.74 14.71
C PHE A 400 9.22 -2.44 14.06
N ALA A 401 9.36 -2.76 12.79
CA ALA A 401 8.41 -3.56 12.02
C ALA A 401 9.12 -4.83 11.52
N PRO A 402 8.56 -6.03 11.75
CA PRO A 402 8.99 -7.22 11.03
C PRO A 402 8.48 -7.11 9.58
N ARG A 403 8.20 -8.24 8.92
CA ARG A 403 7.46 -8.18 7.66
C ARG A 403 6.03 -7.71 7.90
N VAL A 404 5.53 -6.86 7.01
CA VAL A 404 4.16 -6.31 7.10
C VAL A 404 3.28 -6.93 6.01
N GLY A 405 2.08 -7.36 6.36
CA GLY A 405 1.13 -8.06 5.48
C GLY A 405 0.33 -7.15 4.54
N GLY A 406 1.02 -6.18 3.92
CA GLY A 406 0.47 -5.16 3.03
C GLY A 406 0.20 -3.83 3.75
N GLY A 407 0.54 -2.72 3.10
CA GLY A 407 0.36 -1.36 3.65
C GLY A 407 -0.46 -0.45 2.74
N PHE A 408 -0.05 -0.35 1.47
CA PHE A 408 -0.76 0.41 0.40
C PHE A 408 -1.07 1.88 0.74
N GLY A 409 -0.35 2.47 1.70
CA GLY A 409 -0.56 3.81 2.23
C GLY A 409 -1.26 3.82 3.59
N GLY A 410 -2.11 2.85 3.89
CA GLY A 410 -2.91 2.83 5.12
C GLY A 410 -2.07 2.69 6.39
N LYS A 411 -0.95 1.94 6.31
CA LYS A 411 -0.04 1.73 7.45
C LYS A 411 1.04 2.81 7.59
N GLN A 412 0.87 3.95 6.91
CA GLN A 412 1.58 5.19 7.22
C GLN A 412 0.99 5.88 8.47
N GLU A 413 -0.20 5.47 8.90
CA GLU A 413 -0.92 6.02 10.05
C GLU A 413 -0.42 5.46 11.39
N LEU A 414 -0.47 6.28 12.45
CA LEU A 414 -0.29 5.88 13.84
C LEU A 414 -1.65 5.74 14.52
N LEU A 415 -2.12 4.50 14.72
CA LEU A 415 -3.50 4.21 15.14
C LEU A 415 -3.62 3.31 16.38
N ALA A 416 -2.64 2.44 16.61
CA ALA A 416 -2.64 1.45 17.67
C ALA A 416 -1.50 1.65 18.67
N GLU A 417 -0.38 2.20 18.18
CA GLU A 417 0.88 2.31 18.86
C GLU A 417 0.82 3.22 20.08
N ASP A 418 0.06 4.31 19.99
CA ASP A 418 -0.16 5.28 21.07
C ASP A 418 -0.81 4.64 22.30
N LEU A 419 -1.89 3.89 22.11
CA LEU A 419 -2.60 3.20 23.18
C LEU A 419 -1.80 2.04 23.74
N VAL A 420 -1.08 1.28 22.90
CA VAL A 420 -0.18 0.22 23.36
C VAL A 420 0.94 0.79 24.21
N ALA A 421 1.59 1.86 23.74
CA ALA A 421 2.65 2.55 24.46
C ALA A 421 2.18 3.04 25.83
N LEU A 422 1.03 3.73 25.89
CA LEU A 422 0.42 4.16 27.14
C LEU A 422 0.15 2.98 28.08
N ALA A 423 -0.47 1.92 27.56
CA ALA A 423 -0.83 0.76 28.36
C ALA A 423 0.40 0.05 28.96
N VAL A 424 1.48 -0.10 28.18
CA VAL A 424 2.74 -0.66 28.67
C VAL A 424 3.33 0.20 29.78
N LEU A 425 3.41 1.52 29.59
CA LEU A 425 3.97 2.44 30.59
C LEU A 425 3.14 2.48 31.87
N ARG A 426 1.81 2.31 31.78
CA ARG A 426 0.90 2.32 32.93
C ARG A 426 0.88 0.99 33.69
N THR A 427 1.03 -0.14 32.99
CA THR A 427 0.91 -1.47 33.60
C THR A 427 2.24 -2.13 33.92
N GLY A 428 3.33 -1.69 33.27
CA GLY A 428 4.64 -2.36 33.33
C GLY A 428 4.65 -3.75 32.69
N ARG A 429 3.60 -4.14 31.96
CA ARG A 429 3.42 -5.46 31.35
C ARG A 429 3.39 -5.35 29.82
N PRO A 430 3.75 -6.40 29.07
CA PRO A 430 3.56 -6.42 27.64
C PRO A 430 2.07 -6.25 27.27
N VAL A 431 1.77 -5.54 26.18
CA VAL A 431 0.40 -5.29 25.72
C VAL A 431 0.31 -5.47 24.21
N ALA A 432 -0.74 -6.14 23.74
CA ALA A 432 -1.03 -6.34 22.33
C ALA A 432 -2.37 -5.70 21.96
N TYR A 433 -2.37 -4.92 20.87
CA TYR A 433 -3.57 -4.37 20.26
C TYR A 433 -3.63 -4.64 18.76
N GLU A 434 -4.48 -5.57 18.35
CA GLU A 434 -4.74 -5.90 16.94
C GLU A 434 -6.15 -5.45 16.57
N PHE A 435 -6.28 -4.74 15.45
CA PHE A 435 -7.58 -4.36 14.91
C PHE A 435 -8.34 -5.60 14.44
N SER A 436 -9.65 -5.63 14.70
CA SER A 436 -10.53 -6.52 13.96
C SER A 436 -10.67 -6.03 12.51
N ARG A 437 -11.14 -6.89 11.61
CA ARG A 437 -11.42 -6.45 10.24
C ARG A 437 -12.47 -5.34 10.20
N ALA A 438 -13.43 -5.32 11.11
CA ALA A 438 -14.42 -4.25 11.18
C ALA A 438 -13.79 -2.91 11.59
N ASP A 439 -12.81 -2.93 12.49
CA ASP A 439 -12.07 -1.72 12.90
C ASP A 439 -11.37 -1.05 11.70
N GLU A 440 -10.84 -1.83 10.75
CA GLU A 440 -10.25 -1.30 9.50
C GLU A 440 -11.21 -0.48 8.66
N PHE A 441 -12.51 -0.77 8.71
CA PHE A 441 -13.51 -0.04 7.92
C PHE A 441 -14.10 1.14 8.71
N LEU A 442 -14.18 1.01 10.02
CA LEU A 442 -14.89 1.96 10.88
C LEU A 442 -13.98 3.09 11.41
N ARG A 443 -12.68 2.84 11.50
CA ARG A 443 -11.76 3.70 12.23
C ARG A 443 -10.43 3.96 11.53
N ALA A 444 -9.90 2.98 10.79
CA ALA A 444 -8.72 3.27 9.97
C ALA A 444 -9.12 4.21 8.82
N PRO A 445 -8.27 5.18 8.48
CA PRO A 445 -8.53 6.06 7.33
C PRO A 445 -8.66 5.28 6.03
N VAL A 446 -9.57 5.71 5.14
CA VAL A 446 -9.80 5.12 3.81
C VAL A 446 -9.40 6.09 2.69
N ARG A 447 -9.39 5.67 1.42
CA ARG A 447 -9.12 6.60 0.32
C ARG A 447 -10.11 7.77 0.31
N HIS A 448 -9.59 8.99 0.13
CA HIS A 448 -10.37 10.22 -0.10
C HIS A 448 -11.27 10.08 -1.35
N PRO A 449 -12.60 10.22 -1.22
CA PRO A 449 -13.47 10.42 -2.37
C PRO A 449 -13.37 11.89 -2.83
N MET A 450 -13.47 12.10 -4.14
CA MET A 450 -13.38 13.42 -4.76
C MET A 450 -14.47 13.60 -5.81
N ARG A 451 -15.02 14.82 -5.85
CA ARG A 451 -15.74 15.38 -7.01
C ARG A 451 -14.73 16.14 -7.87
N VAL A 452 -14.69 15.85 -9.16
CA VAL A 452 -13.73 16.42 -10.12
C VAL A 452 -14.49 16.93 -11.33
N SER A 453 -14.66 18.25 -11.43
CA SER A 453 -15.25 18.91 -12.58
C SER A 453 -14.16 19.38 -13.53
N VAL A 454 -14.25 19.00 -14.79
CA VAL A 454 -13.25 19.32 -15.82
C VAL A 454 -13.94 19.95 -17.02
N GLU A 455 -13.38 21.07 -17.50
CA GLU A 455 -13.67 21.60 -18.84
C GLU A 455 -12.37 21.74 -19.62
N LEU A 456 -12.33 21.19 -20.83
CA LEU A 456 -11.18 21.30 -21.74
C LEU A 456 -11.59 21.99 -23.03
N GLY A 457 -10.69 22.82 -23.55
CA GLY A 457 -10.76 23.39 -24.90
C GLY A 457 -9.59 22.89 -25.75
N ALA A 458 -9.85 22.66 -27.03
CA ALA A 458 -8.83 22.33 -28.02
C ALA A 458 -9.03 23.07 -29.35
N ASP A 459 -7.94 23.25 -30.10
CA ASP A 459 -7.98 23.66 -31.50
C ASP A 459 -8.41 22.51 -32.43
N ALA A 460 -8.53 22.80 -33.73
CA ALA A 460 -8.95 21.81 -34.72
C ALA A 460 -7.92 20.68 -34.93
N ASP A 461 -6.66 20.91 -34.55
CA ASP A 461 -5.59 19.91 -34.57
C ASP A 461 -5.55 19.12 -33.25
N GLY A 462 -6.49 19.34 -32.33
CA GLY A 462 -6.54 18.65 -31.04
C GLY A 462 -5.43 19.05 -30.06
N ARG A 463 -4.83 20.24 -30.22
CA ARG A 463 -3.97 20.83 -29.17
C ARG A 463 -4.83 21.55 -28.15
N LEU A 464 -4.52 21.35 -26.87
CA LEU A 464 -5.18 22.01 -25.76
C LEU A 464 -4.96 23.52 -25.83
N THR A 465 -6.04 24.25 -25.65
CA THR A 465 -6.05 25.71 -25.55
C THR A 465 -6.36 26.16 -24.12
N ALA A 466 -7.20 25.39 -23.41
CA ALA A 466 -7.68 25.73 -22.07
C ALA A 466 -8.00 24.48 -21.22
N MET A 467 -7.77 24.58 -19.91
CA MET A 467 -8.21 23.62 -18.89
C MET A 467 -8.79 24.35 -17.68
N ARG A 468 -10.01 24.01 -17.30
CA ARG A 468 -10.64 24.43 -16.04
C ARG A 468 -10.88 23.20 -15.19
N LEU A 469 -10.40 23.25 -13.96
CA LEU A 469 -10.49 22.14 -13.01
C LEU A 469 -11.06 22.65 -11.68
N ASP A 470 -12.15 22.03 -11.24
CA ASP A 470 -12.71 22.23 -9.91
C ASP A 470 -12.75 20.89 -9.15
N VAL A 471 -12.05 20.82 -8.01
CA VAL A 471 -11.89 19.60 -7.21
C VAL A 471 -12.39 19.82 -5.79
N LEU A 472 -13.25 18.93 -5.31
CA LEU A 472 -13.65 18.88 -3.91
C LEU A 472 -13.36 17.51 -3.33
N SER A 473 -12.50 17.48 -2.31
CA SER A 473 -12.07 16.26 -1.61
C SER A 473 -12.69 16.19 -0.21
N ASP A 474 -13.20 15.02 0.18
CA ASP A 474 -13.73 14.77 1.52
C ASP A 474 -12.68 14.02 2.38
N THR A 475 -12.16 14.68 3.41
CA THR A 475 -11.17 14.07 4.33
C THR A 475 -11.83 13.34 5.51
N GLY A 476 -13.16 13.37 5.61
CA GLY A 476 -13.86 12.84 6.77
C GLY A 476 -13.60 13.68 8.02
N ALA A 477 -13.63 13.05 9.18
CA ALA A 477 -13.60 13.75 10.47
C ALA A 477 -12.24 14.35 10.87
N TYR A 478 -11.15 13.97 10.22
CA TYR A 478 -9.77 14.37 10.55
C TYR A 478 -8.95 14.62 9.29
N GLY A 479 -7.93 15.47 9.41
CA GLY A 479 -7.23 16.09 8.29
C GLY A 479 -5.93 15.38 7.94
N ASN A 480 -5.72 14.18 8.46
CA ASN A 480 -4.57 13.35 8.13
C ASN A 480 -4.51 13.13 6.61
N HIS A 481 -3.35 13.41 6.01
CA HIS A 481 -3.11 13.41 4.57
C HIS A 481 -3.97 14.35 3.72
N ALA A 482 -4.82 15.20 4.30
CA ALA A 482 -5.76 16.04 3.56
C ALA A 482 -5.04 16.98 2.56
N LEU A 483 -4.01 17.68 3.04
CA LEU A 483 -3.24 18.65 2.26
C LEU A 483 -2.41 17.94 1.18
N GLY A 484 -1.66 16.91 1.57
CA GLY A 484 -0.81 16.15 0.65
C GLY A 484 -1.58 15.48 -0.48
N VAL A 485 -2.70 14.82 -0.19
CA VAL A 485 -3.54 14.14 -1.21
C VAL A 485 -4.15 15.14 -2.19
N LEU A 486 -4.63 16.30 -1.71
CA LEU A 486 -5.17 17.33 -2.59
C LEU A 486 -4.07 17.90 -3.50
N PHE A 487 -2.92 18.28 -2.92
CA PHE A 487 -1.82 18.89 -3.64
C PHE A 487 -1.26 17.97 -4.73
N HIS A 488 -0.91 16.72 -4.39
CA HIS A 488 -0.42 15.74 -5.35
C HIS A 488 -1.45 15.45 -6.44
N GLY A 489 -2.73 15.28 -6.05
CA GLY A 489 -3.82 15.05 -6.99
C GLY A 489 -3.92 16.12 -8.08
N VAL A 490 -3.78 17.40 -7.75
CA VAL A 490 -3.92 18.49 -8.73
C VAL A 490 -2.62 18.92 -9.38
N ALA A 491 -1.46 18.76 -8.72
CA ALA A 491 -0.17 19.16 -9.27
C ALA A 491 0.20 18.28 -10.47
N GLU A 492 0.39 16.98 -10.26
CA GLU A 492 0.95 16.08 -11.27
C GLU A 492 -0.06 15.78 -12.40
N SER A 493 -1.35 15.71 -12.06
CA SER A 493 -2.42 15.47 -13.04
C SER A 493 -2.59 16.62 -14.04
N VAL A 494 -2.22 17.84 -13.67
CA VAL A 494 -2.23 19.01 -14.55
C VAL A 494 -0.91 19.13 -15.31
N THR A 495 0.22 18.89 -14.64
CA THR A 495 1.57 19.09 -15.17
C THR A 495 1.87 18.19 -16.37
N ILE A 496 1.27 17.01 -16.47
CA ILE A 496 1.45 16.10 -17.62
C ILE A 496 1.07 16.75 -18.97
N TYR A 497 0.21 17.78 -19.00
CA TYR A 497 -0.27 18.37 -20.26
C TYR A 497 0.16 19.83 -20.47
N ARG A 498 0.69 20.12 -21.66
CA ARG A 498 0.92 21.48 -22.17
C ARG A 498 -0.42 22.17 -22.38
N THR A 499 -0.84 22.92 -21.37
CA THR A 499 -2.07 23.70 -21.39
C THR A 499 -1.74 25.19 -21.32
N PRO A 500 -2.02 25.97 -22.39
CA PRO A 500 -1.73 27.40 -22.44
C PRO A 500 -2.47 28.22 -21.37
N VAL A 501 -3.79 28.02 -21.23
CA VAL A 501 -4.62 28.71 -20.25
C VAL A 501 -5.18 27.72 -19.25
N LEU A 502 -4.98 27.96 -17.96
CA LEU A 502 -5.43 27.06 -16.90
C LEU A 502 -6.07 27.81 -15.75
N ARG A 503 -7.17 27.27 -15.24
CA ARG A 503 -7.77 27.65 -13.96
C ARG A 503 -7.96 26.42 -13.08
N LEU A 504 -7.51 26.51 -11.83
CA LEU A 504 -7.63 25.46 -10.81
C LEU A 504 -8.28 26.04 -9.55
N ASP A 505 -9.37 25.42 -9.13
CA ASP A 505 -10.04 25.66 -7.86
C ASP A 505 -10.21 24.33 -7.13
N ALA A 506 -9.47 24.12 -6.06
CA ALA A 506 -9.48 22.85 -5.33
C ALA A 506 -9.60 23.09 -3.82
N GLU A 507 -10.49 22.36 -3.16
CA GLU A 507 -10.64 22.40 -1.69
C GLU A 507 -10.70 20.97 -1.13
N VAL A 508 -10.18 20.79 0.09
CA VAL A 508 -10.36 19.59 0.91
C VAL A 508 -11.06 19.97 2.20
N VAL A 509 -12.11 19.23 2.57
CA VAL A 509 -13.04 19.62 3.63
C VAL A 509 -13.26 18.51 4.64
N TYR A 510 -13.47 18.90 5.89
CA TYR A 510 -13.94 18.00 6.94
C TYR A 510 -15.43 17.65 6.74
N THR A 511 -15.78 16.40 7.02
CA THR A 511 -17.15 15.91 7.18
C THR A 511 -17.24 14.99 8.39
N ASN A 512 -18.44 14.55 8.80
CA ASN A 512 -18.61 13.54 9.84
C ASN A 512 -18.59 12.09 9.29
N ASN A 513 -18.13 11.91 8.05
CA ASN A 513 -17.84 10.60 7.48
C ASN A 513 -16.58 9.97 8.13
N PRO A 514 -16.36 8.65 7.96
CA PRO A 514 -15.11 8.02 8.37
C PRO A 514 -13.88 8.79 7.83
N PRO A 515 -12.78 8.87 8.59
CA PRO A 515 -11.58 9.57 8.17
C PRO A 515 -11.04 9.05 6.83
N SER A 516 -10.43 9.93 6.05
CA SER A 516 -9.70 9.59 4.84
C SER A 516 -8.20 9.68 5.07
N GLY A 517 -7.39 8.97 4.29
CA GLY A 517 -5.94 8.95 4.45
C GLY A 517 -5.20 8.58 3.17
N ALA A 518 -3.91 8.29 3.31
CA ALA A 518 -3.05 7.88 2.19
C ALA A 518 -3.51 6.56 1.58
N PHE A 519 -3.63 6.49 0.26
CA PHE A 519 -3.80 5.24 -0.49
C PHE A 519 -2.94 5.33 -1.74
N ARG A 520 -2.24 4.25 -2.12
CA ARG A 520 -1.50 4.08 -3.38
C ARG A 520 -2.03 4.93 -4.55
N GLY A 521 -1.22 5.85 -5.06
CA GLY A 521 -1.61 6.80 -6.12
C GLY A 521 -2.06 8.17 -5.59
N TYR A 522 -2.28 8.31 -4.29
CA TYR A 522 -2.24 9.56 -3.50
C TYR A 522 -2.94 10.79 -4.13
N GLY A 523 -4.18 10.61 -4.62
CA GLY A 523 -5.01 11.69 -5.20
C GLY A 523 -5.01 11.73 -6.72
N LEU A 524 -3.94 11.27 -7.38
CA LEU A 524 -3.74 11.38 -8.83
C LEU A 524 -4.82 10.61 -9.58
N GLY A 525 -5.03 9.34 -9.24
CA GLY A 525 -6.05 8.50 -9.89
C GLY A 525 -7.46 9.11 -9.83
N GLN A 526 -7.81 9.86 -8.78
CA GLN A 526 -9.10 10.53 -8.68
C GLN A 526 -9.22 11.73 -9.63
N VAL A 527 -8.20 12.58 -9.70
CA VAL A 527 -8.20 13.76 -10.58
C VAL A 527 -8.02 13.36 -12.05
N MET A 528 -7.13 12.40 -12.32
CA MET A 528 -6.92 11.83 -13.65
C MET A 528 -8.16 11.15 -14.19
N LEU A 529 -9.04 10.58 -13.35
CA LEU A 529 -10.33 10.07 -13.84
C LEU A 529 -11.09 11.13 -14.63
N GLY A 530 -11.15 12.37 -14.12
CA GLY A 530 -11.79 13.47 -14.81
C GLY A 530 -11.01 13.95 -16.03
N ILE A 531 -9.72 14.23 -15.88
CA ILE A 531 -8.88 14.80 -16.95
C ILE A 531 -8.76 13.82 -18.12
N GLU A 532 -8.43 12.54 -17.87
CA GLU A 532 -8.26 11.56 -18.93
C GLU A 532 -9.58 11.19 -19.62
N SER A 533 -10.70 11.24 -18.88
CA SER A 533 -12.03 11.09 -19.49
C SER A 533 -12.36 12.25 -20.42
N ALA A 534 -12.09 13.49 -20.00
CA ALA A 534 -12.31 14.67 -20.83
C ALA A 534 -11.37 14.69 -22.06
N MET A 535 -10.11 14.30 -21.89
CA MET A 535 -9.15 14.14 -22.99
C MET A 535 -9.62 13.09 -24.01
N ASP A 536 -10.27 12.00 -23.57
CA ASP A 536 -10.88 11.02 -24.47
C ASP A 536 -12.13 11.58 -25.18
N MET A 537 -12.96 12.37 -24.50
CA MET A 537 -14.08 13.08 -25.12
C MET A 537 -13.62 14.08 -26.21
N LEU A 538 -12.47 14.74 -26.02
CA LEU A 538 -11.88 15.59 -27.07
C LEU A 538 -11.50 14.77 -28.30
N ALA A 539 -10.87 13.61 -28.11
CA ALA A 539 -10.52 12.70 -29.20
C ALA A 539 -11.77 12.26 -29.98
N GLU A 540 -12.85 11.87 -29.27
CA GLU A 540 -14.13 11.51 -29.89
C GLU A 540 -14.74 12.66 -30.70
N ARG A 541 -14.81 13.87 -30.14
CA ARG A 541 -15.40 15.04 -30.84
C ARG A 541 -14.61 15.49 -32.06
N LEU A 542 -13.29 15.35 -32.02
CA LEU A 542 -12.39 15.72 -33.12
C LEU A 542 -12.20 14.58 -34.14
N GLY A 543 -12.68 13.36 -33.85
CA GLY A 543 -12.45 12.19 -34.69
C GLY A 543 -10.97 11.78 -34.75
N LEU A 544 -10.23 11.99 -33.65
CA LEU A 544 -8.80 11.69 -33.54
C LEU A 544 -8.56 10.42 -32.72
N ASP A 545 -7.43 9.77 -32.97
CA ASP A 545 -6.95 8.67 -32.13
C ASP A 545 -6.64 9.21 -30.72
N PRO A 546 -7.15 8.58 -29.63
CA PRO A 546 -6.88 9.02 -28.26
C PRO A 546 -5.38 9.03 -27.91
N PHE A 547 -4.58 8.08 -28.41
CA PHE A 547 -3.14 8.06 -28.20
C PHE A 547 -2.47 9.27 -28.85
N GLU A 548 -2.91 9.65 -30.05
CA GLU A 548 -2.38 10.81 -30.76
C GLU A 548 -2.73 12.13 -30.06
N VAL A 549 -3.95 12.25 -29.51
CA VAL A 549 -4.31 13.40 -28.67
C VAL A 549 -3.39 13.53 -27.45
N ARG A 550 -3.00 12.40 -26.81
CA ARG A 550 -2.01 12.44 -25.72
C ARG A 550 -0.64 12.88 -26.24
N ARG A 551 -0.13 12.31 -27.33
CA ARG A 551 1.17 12.70 -27.93
C ARG A 551 1.23 14.19 -28.27
N ARG A 552 0.14 14.77 -28.78
CA ARG A 552 0.09 16.21 -29.12
C ARG A 552 0.22 17.11 -27.90
N ASN A 553 -0.32 16.69 -26.76
CA ASN A 553 -0.52 17.55 -25.61
C ASN A 553 0.42 17.28 -24.43
N ALA A 554 0.90 16.04 -24.25
CA ALA A 554 1.71 15.70 -23.10
C ALA A 554 3.09 16.37 -23.14
N VAL A 555 3.58 16.84 -22.00
CA VAL A 555 4.92 17.43 -21.84
C VAL A 555 6.01 16.48 -22.36
N ARG A 556 7.08 17.05 -22.91
CA ARG A 556 8.23 16.32 -23.45
C ARG A 556 9.51 16.73 -22.74
N GLU A 557 10.54 15.89 -22.84
CA GLU A 557 11.88 16.24 -22.40
C GLU A 557 12.30 17.61 -22.96
N GLY A 558 12.75 18.50 -22.07
CA GLY A 558 13.13 19.88 -22.40
C GLY A 558 11.99 20.90 -22.32
N ASP A 559 10.72 20.48 -22.25
CA ASP A 559 9.63 21.38 -21.88
C ASP A 559 9.80 21.83 -20.42
N PRO A 560 9.37 23.06 -20.07
CA PRO A 560 9.26 23.47 -18.68
C PRO A 560 8.20 22.62 -17.97
N ILE A 561 8.56 22.08 -16.81
CA ILE A 561 7.64 21.34 -15.94
C ILE A 561 6.90 22.38 -15.09
N LEU A 562 5.74 22.83 -15.59
CA LEU A 562 4.98 23.95 -15.02
C LEU A 562 3.97 23.49 -13.99
N ALA A 563 4.08 24.01 -12.77
CA ALA A 563 3.02 23.94 -11.77
C ALA A 563 1.76 24.70 -12.25
N ALA A 564 0.64 24.50 -11.53
CA ALA A 564 -0.67 25.05 -11.93
C ALA A 564 -0.69 26.60 -12.03
N ASP A 565 0.10 27.30 -11.24
CA ASP A 565 0.27 28.76 -11.26
C ASP A 565 1.32 29.25 -12.29
N GLY A 566 2.00 28.32 -12.97
CA GLY A 566 2.98 28.61 -14.02
C GLY A 566 4.43 28.75 -13.55
N HIS A 567 4.76 28.53 -12.26
CA HIS A 567 6.16 28.44 -11.86
C HIS A 567 6.76 27.08 -12.24
N VAL A 568 8.09 27.04 -12.34
CA VAL A 568 8.86 25.80 -12.51
C VAL A 568 9.34 25.37 -11.13
N GLU A 569 9.08 24.12 -10.75
CA GLU A 569 9.63 23.54 -9.52
C GLU A 569 11.10 23.19 -9.75
N ASP A 570 12.01 23.85 -9.05
CA ASP A 570 13.46 23.69 -9.25
C ASP A 570 13.98 22.27 -8.90
N ASP A 571 13.25 21.56 -8.04
CA ASP A 571 13.61 20.23 -7.56
C ASP A 571 13.05 19.10 -8.43
N LEU A 572 12.09 19.38 -9.32
CA LEU A 572 11.48 18.41 -10.24
C LEU A 572 12.13 18.51 -11.62
N VAL A 573 12.84 17.45 -12.04
CA VAL A 573 13.67 17.49 -13.24
C VAL A 573 13.44 16.31 -14.18
N TRP A 574 13.86 16.48 -15.43
CA TRP A 574 13.97 15.40 -16.40
C TRP A 574 15.17 14.50 -16.07
N GLY A 575 14.96 13.44 -15.28
CA GLY A 575 15.97 12.40 -15.05
C GLY A 575 16.06 11.41 -16.22
N SER A 576 14.92 11.10 -16.84
CA SER A 576 14.78 10.50 -18.18
C SER A 576 13.31 10.62 -18.64
N TYR A 577 13.02 10.35 -19.91
CA TYR A 577 11.68 10.46 -20.49
C TYR A 577 11.25 9.18 -21.22
N GLY A 578 10.14 8.56 -20.81
CA GLY A 578 9.61 7.34 -21.42
C GLY A 578 8.15 7.38 -21.86
N LEU A 579 7.44 8.52 -21.76
CA LEU A 579 6.00 8.58 -22.03
C LEU A 579 5.65 8.21 -23.49
N ASP A 580 6.36 8.77 -24.47
CA ASP A 580 6.10 8.46 -25.89
C ASP A 580 6.29 6.97 -26.18
N GLN A 581 7.34 6.35 -25.61
CA GLN A 581 7.57 4.91 -25.72
C GLN A 581 6.47 4.11 -25.03
N CYS A 582 5.97 4.55 -23.87
CA CYS A 582 4.85 3.89 -23.19
C CYS A 582 3.56 3.95 -24.04
N LEU A 583 3.29 5.08 -24.69
CA LEU A 583 2.16 5.22 -25.61
C LEU A 583 2.29 4.28 -26.82
N ASP A 584 3.49 4.19 -27.42
CA ASP A 584 3.78 3.29 -28.54
C ASP A 584 3.60 1.82 -28.12
N LEU A 585 4.25 1.39 -27.02
CA LEU A 585 4.15 0.03 -26.49
C LEU A 585 2.70 -0.40 -26.23
N ALA A 586 1.92 0.46 -25.57
CA ALA A 586 0.52 0.17 -25.27
C ALA A 586 -0.33 0.12 -26.55
N GLN A 587 -0.14 1.06 -27.47
CA GLN A 587 -0.89 1.12 -28.73
C GLN A 587 -0.59 -0.08 -29.63
N GLU A 588 0.69 -0.41 -29.83
CA GLU A 588 1.12 -1.57 -30.60
C GLU A 588 0.57 -2.86 -30.02
N ALA A 589 0.66 -3.03 -28.69
CA ALA A 589 0.11 -4.19 -28.02
C ALA A 589 -1.39 -4.32 -28.26
N MET A 590 -2.17 -3.24 -28.16
CA MET A 590 -3.62 -3.27 -28.44
C MET A 590 -3.93 -3.73 -29.87
N GLN A 591 -3.10 -3.36 -30.86
CA GLN A 591 -3.28 -3.70 -32.28
C GLN A 591 -2.96 -5.16 -32.64
N ARG A 592 -2.26 -5.93 -31.79
CA ARG A 592 -1.82 -7.31 -32.12
C ARG A 592 -2.95 -8.33 -32.31
N GLY A 593 -4.22 -7.96 -32.09
CA GLY A 593 -5.39 -8.84 -32.31
C GLY A 593 -5.47 -10.05 -31.37
N ASP A 594 -4.59 -10.11 -30.36
CA ASP A 594 -4.59 -11.02 -29.23
C ASP A 594 -5.53 -10.50 -28.12
N GLY A 595 -6.17 -11.41 -27.40
CA GLY A 595 -7.15 -11.12 -26.34
C GLY A 595 -8.35 -12.06 -26.35
N GLU A 596 -9.21 -11.95 -25.34
CA GLU A 596 -10.43 -12.74 -25.28
C GLU A 596 -11.48 -12.26 -26.31
N THR A 597 -12.24 -13.20 -26.86
CA THR A 597 -13.38 -12.86 -27.71
C THR A 597 -14.57 -12.46 -26.83
N ALA A 598 -15.23 -11.36 -27.20
CA ALA A 598 -16.45 -10.94 -26.53
C ALA A 598 -17.54 -12.02 -26.68
N PRO A 599 -18.32 -12.30 -25.62
CA PRO A 599 -19.51 -13.12 -25.77
C PRO A 599 -20.50 -12.51 -26.79
N ASP A 600 -21.29 -13.36 -27.44
CA ASP A 600 -22.29 -12.92 -28.42
C ASP A 600 -23.28 -11.91 -27.79
N GLY A 601 -23.54 -10.81 -28.50
CA GLY A 601 -24.45 -9.76 -28.06
C GLY A 601 -23.86 -8.74 -27.07
N TRP A 602 -22.63 -8.93 -26.59
CA TRP A 602 -21.97 -7.97 -25.70
C TRP A 602 -21.38 -6.79 -26.49
N LEU A 603 -21.46 -5.59 -25.90
CA LEU A 603 -20.96 -4.36 -26.51
C LEU A 603 -19.47 -4.20 -26.23
N VAL A 604 -18.65 -3.90 -27.25
CA VAL A 604 -17.19 -3.86 -27.11
C VAL A 604 -16.65 -2.45 -27.28
N GLY A 605 -15.72 -2.06 -26.42
CA GLY A 605 -15.04 -0.77 -26.49
C GLY A 605 -13.59 -0.86 -26.03
N GLU A 606 -12.76 0.05 -26.54
CA GLU A 606 -11.35 0.17 -26.19
C GLU A 606 -11.09 1.56 -25.61
N GLY A 607 -10.35 1.63 -24.52
CA GLY A 607 -10.01 2.88 -23.85
C GLY A 607 -8.56 2.88 -23.38
N MET A 608 -8.00 4.08 -23.28
CA MET A 608 -6.65 4.29 -22.74
C MET A 608 -6.61 5.54 -21.87
N ALA A 609 -5.60 5.59 -21.01
CA ALA A 609 -5.28 6.75 -20.20
C ALA A 609 -3.78 6.78 -19.87
N ALA A 610 -3.25 7.99 -19.68
CA ALA A 610 -1.87 8.22 -19.25
C ALA A 610 -1.81 8.83 -17.85
N ALA A 611 -0.71 8.58 -17.14
CA ALA A 611 -0.41 9.17 -15.86
C ALA A 611 1.06 9.61 -15.80
N MET A 612 1.31 10.67 -15.04
CA MET A 612 2.64 11.13 -14.63
C MET A 612 2.66 11.20 -13.11
N ILE A 613 3.77 10.82 -12.50
CA ILE A 613 4.02 11.04 -11.08
C ILE A 613 5.48 11.41 -10.85
N ALA A 614 5.77 12.27 -9.88
CA ALA A 614 7.11 12.48 -9.39
C ALA A 614 7.61 11.22 -8.66
N THR A 615 8.90 10.91 -8.80
CA THR A 615 9.46 9.68 -8.24
C THR A 615 9.69 9.71 -6.72
N MET A 616 9.42 10.85 -6.07
CA MET A 616 9.52 11.09 -4.62
C MET A 616 8.61 12.26 -4.18
N ALA A 617 8.35 12.36 -2.88
CA ALA A 617 7.62 13.50 -2.28
C ALA A 617 8.45 14.80 -2.31
N PRO A 618 7.81 15.98 -2.40
CA PRO A 618 8.49 17.27 -2.28
C PRO A 618 9.17 17.44 -0.92
N PHE A 619 10.14 18.35 -0.84
CA PHE A 619 10.90 18.69 0.38
C PHE A 619 11.77 17.55 0.97
N GLY A 620 11.97 16.48 0.22
CA GLY A 620 12.94 15.44 0.51
C GLY A 620 12.45 14.37 1.50
N HIS A 621 12.92 13.14 1.26
CA HIS A 621 12.81 12.01 2.18
C HIS A 621 14.23 11.60 2.56
N VAL A 622 14.44 11.30 3.83
CA VAL A 622 15.76 11.03 4.38
C VAL A 622 15.92 9.55 4.66
N ALA A 623 17.04 8.96 4.25
CA ALA A 623 17.43 7.62 4.67
C ALA A 623 18.91 7.57 5.02
N HIS A 624 19.22 6.84 6.08
CA HIS A 624 20.59 6.45 6.43
C HIS A 624 20.74 4.94 6.31
N ALA A 625 21.90 4.51 5.84
CA ALA A 625 22.28 3.11 5.75
C ALA A 625 23.72 2.90 6.19
N SER A 626 24.05 1.67 6.59
CA SER A 626 25.43 1.25 6.82
C SER A 626 25.74 -0.08 6.16
N ALA A 627 26.97 -0.23 5.70
CA ALA A 627 27.52 -1.48 5.20
C ALA A 627 28.79 -1.81 6.00
N SER A 628 28.85 -3.03 6.52
CA SER A 628 29.96 -3.52 7.33
C SER A 628 30.51 -4.81 6.76
N LEU A 629 31.83 -4.94 6.69
CA LEU A 629 32.50 -6.23 6.49
C LEU A 629 32.95 -6.75 7.87
N ARG A 630 32.37 -7.87 8.28
CA ARG A 630 32.64 -8.50 9.58
C ARG A 630 33.92 -9.37 9.54
N PRO A 631 34.49 -9.71 10.72
CA PRO A 631 35.67 -10.58 10.80
C PRO A 631 35.48 -11.98 10.18
N ASP A 632 34.24 -12.47 10.12
CA ASP A 632 33.85 -13.74 9.50
C ASP A 632 33.64 -13.63 7.97
N ALA A 633 34.06 -12.53 7.35
CA ALA A 633 33.90 -12.20 5.93
C ALA A 633 32.45 -12.09 5.45
N VAL A 634 31.49 -11.90 6.35
CA VAL A 634 30.09 -11.61 6.03
C VAL A 634 29.87 -10.10 5.92
N PHE A 635 29.14 -9.67 4.90
CA PHE A 635 28.69 -8.30 4.74
C PHE A 635 27.36 -8.10 5.46
N GLU A 636 27.35 -7.25 6.47
CA GLU A 636 26.16 -6.85 7.22
C GLU A 636 25.69 -5.47 6.74
N LEU A 637 24.45 -5.41 6.28
CA LEU A 637 23.78 -4.20 5.82
C LEU A 637 22.72 -3.80 6.84
N ARG A 638 22.57 -2.50 7.08
CA ARG A 638 21.51 -1.95 7.92
C ARG A 638 20.79 -0.81 7.21
N THR A 639 19.47 -0.88 7.17
CA THR A 639 18.59 0.17 6.62
C THR A 639 17.39 0.40 7.53
N GLY A 640 16.70 1.55 7.43
CA GLY A 640 15.53 1.83 8.26
C GLY A 640 14.18 1.49 7.62
N THR A 641 14.18 1.15 6.33
CA THR A 641 12.96 1.00 5.53
C THR A 641 12.21 -0.33 5.80
N ALA A 642 10.87 -0.28 5.76
CA ALA A 642 9.99 -1.43 6.00
C ALA A 642 9.76 -2.29 4.75
N GLU A 643 9.62 -3.60 4.96
CA GLU A 643 9.26 -4.57 3.91
C GLU A 643 7.81 -5.02 4.10
N PHE A 644 6.93 -4.56 3.21
CA PHE A 644 5.49 -4.86 3.27
C PHE A 644 4.98 -5.60 2.03
N GLY A 645 5.89 -6.17 1.23
CA GLY A 645 5.62 -6.80 -0.06
C GLY A 645 6.11 -6.02 -1.28
N ASN A 646 6.67 -4.83 -1.07
CA ASN A 646 7.29 -3.99 -2.09
C ASN A 646 8.60 -4.57 -2.65
N GLY A 647 9.23 -5.52 -1.95
CA GLY A 647 10.43 -6.23 -2.44
C GLY A 647 11.75 -5.51 -2.18
N THR A 648 11.72 -4.44 -1.37
CA THR A 648 12.88 -3.61 -1.06
C THR A 648 14.02 -4.40 -0.44
N THR A 649 13.76 -5.41 0.41
CA THR A 649 14.84 -6.22 1.00
C THR A 649 15.62 -7.01 -0.05
N THR A 650 14.96 -7.48 -1.10
CA THR A 650 15.63 -8.19 -2.20
C THR A 650 16.47 -7.22 -3.02
N VAL A 651 15.88 -6.09 -3.42
CA VAL A 651 16.57 -5.06 -4.21
C VAL A 651 17.78 -4.49 -3.46
N HIS A 652 17.67 -4.25 -2.16
CA HIS A 652 18.78 -3.76 -1.32
C HIS A 652 19.95 -4.76 -1.28
N ARG A 653 19.67 -6.06 -1.16
CA ARG A 653 20.71 -7.09 -1.25
C ARG A 653 21.34 -7.16 -2.65
N GLN A 654 20.54 -6.99 -3.72
CA GLN A 654 21.06 -6.92 -5.09
C GLN A 654 21.96 -5.68 -5.31
N ILE A 655 21.57 -4.52 -4.78
CA ILE A 655 22.39 -3.29 -4.81
C ILE A 655 23.75 -3.57 -4.17
N ALA A 656 23.76 -4.14 -2.97
CA ALA A 656 25.00 -4.45 -2.26
C ALA A 656 25.85 -5.50 -3.00
N ALA A 657 25.23 -6.58 -3.51
CA ALA A 657 25.93 -7.60 -4.29
C ALA A 657 26.60 -7.00 -5.54
N SER A 658 25.88 -6.16 -6.28
CA SER A 658 26.40 -5.47 -7.46
C SER A 658 27.48 -4.44 -7.13
N ALA A 659 27.30 -3.64 -6.07
CA ALA A 659 28.26 -2.61 -5.69
C ALA A 659 29.56 -3.18 -5.10
N LEU A 660 29.46 -4.25 -4.32
CA LEU A 660 30.60 -4.87 -3.63
C LEU A 660 31.27 -5.98 -4.46
N GLY A 661 30.57 -6.53 -5.46
CA GLY A 661 31.08 -7.60 -6.32
C GLY A 661 31.10 -8.98 -5.65
N VAL A 662 30.13 -9.25 -4.77
CA VAL A 662 30.09 -10.47 -3.93
C VAL A 662 28.76 -11.23 -4.09
N PRO A 663 28.73 -12.55 -3.86
CA PRO A 663 27.48 -13.31 -3.94
C PRO A 663 26.51 -12.94 -2.81
N LEU A 664 25.21 -13.05 -3.07
CA LEU A 664 24.14 -12.79 -2.09
C LEU A 664 24.25 -13.64 -0.82
N SER A 665 24.88 -14.82 -0.90
CA SER A 665 25.11 -15.71 0.24
C SER A 665 25.99 -15.08 1.33
N MET A 666 26.86 -14.13 0.95
CA MET A 666 27.73 -13.37 1.85
C MET A 666 27.05 -12.13 2.45
N ILE A 667 25.82 -11.82 2.07
CA ILE A 667 25.12 -10.61 2.50
C ILE A 667 24.03 -10.96 3.51
N ARG A 668 23.96 -10.18 4.59
CA ARG A 668 22.88 -10.17 5.58
C ARG A 668 22.33 -8.75 5.69
N LEU A 669 21.00 -8.62 5.74
CA LEU A 669 20.31 -7.34 5.86
C LEU A 669 19.48 -7.30 7.13
N ALA A 670 19.73 -6.31 7.99
CA ALA A 670 18.82 -5.91 9.05
C ALA A 670 18.08 -4.64 8.62
N HIS A 671 16.77 -4.56 8.87
CA HIS A 671 15.96 -3.45 8.38
C HIS A 671 14.83 -3.08 9.36
N ALA A 672 14.17 -1.96 9.11
CA ALA A 672 12.90 -1.54 9.74
C ALA A 672 12.91 -1.43 11.28
N ASP A 673 14.05 -1.10 11.87
CA ASP A 673 14.20 -0.92 13.32
C ASP A 673 14.94 0.38 13.63
N THR A 674 14.32 1.19 14.47
CA THR A 674 14.81 2.50 14.89
C THR A 674 16.11 2.49 15.69
N ALA A 675 16.55 1.31 16.13
CA ALA A 675 17.85 1.11 16.78
C ALA A 675 19.00 0.82 15.79
N LEU A 676 18.71 0.55 14.51
CA LEU A 676 19.72 0.10 13.53
C LEU A 676 20.50 1.24 12.87
N VAL A 677 19.79 2.32 12.52
CA VAL A 677 20.32 3.47 11.78
C VAL A 677 19.77 4.77 12.37
N PRO A 678 20.40 5.94 12.12
CA PRO A 678 19.96 7.21 12.71
C PRO A 678 18.53 7.62 12.36
N HIS A 679 18.14 7.47 11.10
CA HIS A 679 16.84 7.88 10.59
C HIS A 679 16.51 7.25 9.23
N ASP A 680 15.22 7.01 9.00
CA ASP A 680 14.63 6.65 7.71
C ASP A 680 13.18 7.18 7.70
N THR A 681 12.80 7.94 6.69
CA THR A 681 11.43 8.46 6.55
C THR A 681 10.39 7.34 6.52
N GLY A 682 10.75 6.18 5.97
CA GLY A 682 9.89 5.01 5.85
C GLY A 682 9.45 4.73 4.42
N ALA A 683 8.67 3.67 4.26
CA ALA A 683 8.41 3.07 2.96
C ALA A 683 7.06 3.56 2.37
N PHE A 684 7.01 4.82 1.93
CA PHE A 684 5.91 5.46 1.20
C PHE A 684 6.45 6.47 0.16
N ALA A 685 5.57 7.08 -0.65
CA ALA A 685 5.95 7.92 -1.81
C ALA A 685 6.99 7.24 -2.72
N SER A 686 6.89 5.92 -2.82
CA SER A 686 7.78 5.03 -3.56
C SER A 686 9.29 5.17 -3.25
N ALA A 687 9.64 5.63 -2.03
CA ALA A 687 11.00 5.96 -1.59
C ALA A 687 11.95 4.77 -1.33
N GLY A 688 11.44 3.54 -1.21
CA GLY A 688 12.26 2.38 -0.78
C GLY A 688 13.48 2.09 -1.67
N THR A 689 13.34 2.27 -2.99
CA THR A 689 14.46 2.10 -3.95
C THR A 689 15.20 3.42 -4.17
N THR A 690 14.47 4.52 -4.36
CA THR A 690 15.03 5.81 -4.78
C THR A 690 15.63 6.63 -3.65
N VAL A 691 15.34 6.32 -2.38
CA VAL A 691 15.93 7.00 -1.21
C VAL A 691 16.78 6.01 -0.41
N ALA A 692 16.14 5.04 0.25
CA ALA A 692 16.85 4.07 1.08
C ALA A 692 17.83 3.19 0.26
N GLY A 693 17.48 2.88 -1.00
CA GLY A 693 18.38 2.17 -1.92
C GLY A 693 19.61 3.01 -2.32
N LYS A 694 19.47 4.33 -2.51
CA LYS A 694 20.62 5.23 -2.78
C LYS A 694 21.51 5.37 -1.57
N ALA A 695 20.94 5.56 -0.38
CA ALA A 695 21.70 5.61 0.88
C ALA A 695 22.52 4.32 1.08
N LEU A 696 21.90 3.16 0.83
CA LEU A 696 22.60 1.87 0.89
C LEU A 696 23.68 1.73 -0.19
N HIS A 697 23.40 2.17 -1.42
CA HIS A 697 24.39 2.16 -2.50
C HIS A 697 25.61 3.01 -2.13
N ALA A 698 25.40 4.22 -1.60
CA ALA A 698 26.47 5.08 -1.09
C ALA A 698 27.29 4.40 0.02
N ALA A 699 26.62 3.76 1.00
CA ALA A 699 27.30 3.01 2.05
C ALA A 699 28.16 1.86 1.49
N CYS A 700 27.67 1.14 0.47
CA CYS A 700 28.40 0.06 -0.18
C CYS A 700 29.62 0.57 -0.96
N LEU A 701 29.49 1.70 -1.68
CA LEU A 701 30.60 2.32 -2.40
C LEU A 701 31.69 2.81 -1.44
N ALA A 702 31.31 3.45 -0.33
CA ALA A 702 32.25 3.89 0.70
C ALA A 702 32.96 2.69 1.37
N LEU A 703 32.24 1.58 1.63
CA LEU A 703 32.86 0.36 2.14
C LEU A 703 33.86 -0.23 1.13
N ARG A 704 33.49 -0.24 -0.16
CA ARG A 704 34.35 -0.70 -1.26
C ARG A 704 35.64 0.09 -1.33
N GLU A 705 35.57 1.42 -1.26
CA GLU A 705 36.75 2.30 -1.23
C GLU A 705 37.64 2.02 -0.02
N ARG A 706 37.05 1.79 1.16
CA ARG A 706 37.79 1.44 2.37
C ARG A 706 38.52 0.09 2.24
N MET A 707 37.88 -0.93 1.68
CA MET A 707 38.51 -2.22 1.39
C MET A 707 39.69 -2.07 0.43
N VAL A 708 39.50 -1.30 -0.64
CA VAL A 708 40.55 -1.01 -1.63
C VAL A 708 41.72 -0.26 -1.00
N GLY A 709 41.45 0.75 -0.17
CA GLY A 709 42.47 1.51 0.55
C GLY A 709 43.27 0.64 1.51
N LEU A 710 42.62 -0.29 2.21
CA LEU A 710 43.30 -1.25 3.11
C LEU A 710 44.17 -2.24 2.34
N ALA A 711 43.69 -2.77 1.21
CA ALA A 711 44.46 -3.67 0.36
C ALA A 711 45.70 -2.96 -0.23
N SER A 712 45.53 -1.73 -0.70
CA SER A 712 46.59 -0.86 -1.18
C SER A 712 47.64 -0.58 -0.10
N ALA A 713 47.21 -0.20 1.11
CA ALA A 713 48.13 0.09 2.21
C ALA A 713 48.94 -1.15 2.66
N ARG A 714 48.35 -2.35 2.60
CA ARG A 714 49.03 -3.60 2.96
C ARG A 714 50.05 -4.06 1.93
N THR A 715 49.76 -3.84 0.65
CA THR A 715 50.61 -4.32 -0.45
C THR A 715 51.57 -3.25 -0.99
N GLY A 716 51.39 -1.99 -0.62
CA GLY A 716 52.20 -0.86 -1.07
C GLY A 716 51.95 -0.46 -2.54
N VAL A 717 50.86 -0.93 -3.15
CA VAL A 717 50.47 -0.61 -4.55
C VAL A 717 49.45 0.52 -4.59
N SER A 718 49.24 1.14 -5.76
CA SER A 718 48.23 2.19 -5.91
C SER A 718 46.80 1.65 -5.75
N PRO A 719 45.85 2.39 -5.15
CA PRO A 719 44.43 2.02 -5.12
C PRO A 719 43.84 1.75 -6.51
N ALA A 720 44.33 2.44 -7.55
CA ALA A 720 43.90 2.25 -8.93
C ALA A 720 44.30 0.88 -9.52
N GLU A 721 45.29 0.20 -8.92
CA GLU A 721 45.73 -1.14 -9.28
C GLU A 721 45.03 -2.24 -8.46
N CYS A 722 44.13 -1.83 -7.54
CA CYS A 722 43.36 -2.73 -6.70
C CYS A 722 41.94 -2.88 -7.24
N ALA A 723 41.42 -4.12 -7.30
CA ALA A 723 40.08 -4.39 -7.79
C ALA A 723 39.33 -5.34 -6.84
N PRO A 724 38.12 -4.98 -6.37
CA PRO A 724 37.28 -5.90 -5.60
C PRO A 724 36.89 -7.12 -6.44
N THR A 725 36.91 -8.29 -5.80
CA THR A 725 36.53 -9.59 -6.37
C THR A 725 35.57 -10.31 -5.40
N ALA A 726 35.06 -11.48 -5.79
CA ALA A 726 34.19 -12.29 -4.93
C ALA A 726 34.89 -12.85 -3.67
N GLU A 727 36.23 -12.82 -3.60
CA GLU A 727 37.02 -13.44 -2.52
C GLU A 727 37.77 -12.39 -1.66
N GLY A 728 37.87 -11.15 -2.13
CA GLY A 728 38.66 -10.11 -1.49
C GLY A 728 38.94 -8.93 -2.41
N VAL A 729 40.09 -8.28 -2.22
CA VAL A 729 40.57 -7.25 -3.14
C VAL A 729 41.83 -7.76 -3.85
N ALA A 730 41.74 -7.89 -5.17
CA ALA A 730 42.88 -8.24 -6.01
C ALA A 730 43.86 -7.08 -6.09
N THR A 731 45.14 -7.40 -5.99
CA THR A 731 46.28 -6.49 -6.16
C THR A 731 47.32 -7.16 -7.08
N PRO A 732 48.32 -6.44 -7.60
CA PRO A 732 49.45 -7.05 -8.31
C PRO A 732 50.21 -8.12 -7.49
N ALA A 733 50.14 -8.05 -6.16
CA ALA A 733 50.78 -9.00 -5.25
C ALA A 733 49.91 -10.24 -4.93
N GLY A 734 48.65 -10.28 -5.39
CA GLY A 734 47.67 -11.31 -5.08
C GLY A 734 46.37 -10.75 -4.51
N VAL A 735 45.43 -11.63 -4.19
CA VAL A 735 44.15 -11.26 -3.57
C VAL A 735 44.32 -11.18 -2.06
N ILE A 736 43.97 -10.03 -1.47
CA ILE A 736 43.87 -9.88 -0.02
C ILE A 736 42.46 -10.34 0.41
N PRO A 737 42.32 -11.43 1.17
CA PRO A 737 41.00 -11.97 1.52
C PRO A 737 40.18 -11.02 2.39
N PHE A 738 38.85 -11.12 2.31
CA PHE A 738 37.95 -10.29 3.13
C PHE A 738 38.20 -10.39 4.63
N ALA A 739 38.41 -11.59 5.18
CA ALA A 739 38.70 -11.77 6.60
C ALA A 739 39.96 -11.02 7.04
N GLU A 740 40.96 -10.95 6.16
CA GLU A 740 42.18 -10.19 6.40
C GLU A 740 41.92 -8.68 6.36
N LEU A 741 41.15 -8.19 5.38
CA LEU A 741 40.77 -6.78 5.26
C LEU A 741 39.91 -6.29 6.43
N ALA A 742 38.98 -7.13 6.90
CA ALA A 742 38.09 -6.83 8.01
C ALA A 742 38.86 -6.62 9.32
N GLY A 743 39.86 -7.47 9.58
CA GLY A 743 40.55 -7.49 10.87
C GLY A 743 39.62 -7.93 12.02
N PRO A 744 40.09 -7.82 13.28
CA PRO A 744 39.33 -8.31 14.45
C PRO A 744 38.06 -7.51 14.74
N ASP A 745 38.04 -6.22 14.40
CA ASP A 745 36.93 -5.31 14.71
C ASP A 745 35.94 -5.16 13.53
N GLY A 746 36.28 -5.72 12.37
CA GLY A 746 35.57 -5.45 11.13
C GLY A 746 35.79 -4.01 10.63
N ILE A 747 35.17 -3.69 9.50
CA ILE A 747 35.16 -2.34 8.94
C ILE A 747 33.74 -1.94 8.58
N THR A 748 33.38 -0.68 8.78
CA THR A 748 32.05 -0.15 8.50
C THR A 748 32.15 1.15 7.72
N ALA A 749 31.19 1.37 6.84
CA ALA A 749 30.92 2.63 6.17
C ALA A 749 29.42 2.98 6.25
N ALA A 750 29.11 4.26 6.13
CA ALA A 750 27.76 4.78 6.17
C ALA A 750 27.43 5.49 4.85
N GLY A 751 26.14 5.63 4.56
CA GLY A 751 25.62 6.41 3.45
C GLY A 751 24.29 7.04 3.81
N GLU A 752 23.97 8.13 3.13
CA GLU A 752 22.75 8.90 3.35
C GLU A 752 22.19 9.39 2.01
N GLU A 753 20.89 9.67 1.99
CA GLU A 753 20.17 10.29 0.88
C GLU A 753 19.07 11.18 1.47
N HIS A 754 18.90 12.38 0.92
CA HIS A 754 17.92 13.38 1.39
C HIS A 754 16.74 13.57 0.42
N GLY A 755 16.81 13.02 -0.79
CA GLY A 755 15.70 13.10 -1.74
C GLY A 755 15.44 14.50 -2.29
N ASP A 756 16.43 15.39 -2.26
CA ASP A 756 16.30 16.82 -2.63
C ASP A 756 15.94 17.06 -4.10
N ARG A 757 16.11 16.06 -4.97
CA ARG A 757 15.81 16.15 -6.41
C ARG A 757 14.93 15.01 -6.84
N ARG A 758 13.86 15.31 -7.57
CA ARG A 758 12.81 14.39 -8.01
C ARG A 758 12.85 14.24 -9.52
N SER A 759 12.54 13.05 -10.02
CA SER A 759 12.35 12.78 -11.45
C SER A 759 10.89 12.43 -11.72
N LEU A 760 10.58 12.06 -12.95
CA LEU A 760 9.23 11.73 -13.42
C LEU A 760 9.14 10.27 -13.84
N ALA A 761 8.05 9.61 -13.45
CA ALA A 761 7.63 8.32 -13.95
C ALA A 761 6.32 8.49 -14.74
N PHE A 762 6.16 7.66 -15.77
CA PHE A 762 5.01 7.69 -16.67
C PHE A 762 4.42 6.30 -16.82
N ASP A 763 3.09 6.23 -16.86
CA ASP A 763 2.36 4.98 -17.08
C ASP A 763 1.25 5.19 -18.09
N VAL A 764 1.03 4.19 -18.93
CA VAL A 764 -0.08 4.14 -19.88
C VAL A 764 -0.82 2.84 -19.69
N HIS A 765 -2.11 2.94 -19.37
CA HIS A 765 -2.99 1.78 -19.36
C HIS A 765 -3.92 1.81 -20.56
N ALA A 766 -4.02 0.67 -21.24
CA ALA A 766 -4.94 0.47 -22.34
C ALA A 766 -5.72 -0.83 -22.14
N VAL A 767 -7.02 -0.78 -22.41
CA VAL A 767 -7.93 -1.89 -22.09
C VAL A 767 -8.97 -2.04 -23.18
N ARG A 768 -9.32 -3.30 -23.46
CA ARG A 768 -10.51 -3.65 -24.24
C ARG A 768 -11.52 -4.31 -23.32
N VAL A 769 -12.75 -3.81 -23.30
CA VAL A 769 -13.82 -4.35 -22.46
C VAL A 769 -15.00 -4.81 -23.32
N ALA A 770 -15.76 -5.76 -22.77
CA ALA A 770 -17.09 -6.11 -23.22
C ALA A 770 -18.11 -5.81 -22.12
N VAL A 771 -19.24 -5.22 -22.48
CA VAL A 771 -20.34 -4.88 -21.57
C VAL A 771 -21.56 -5.72 -21.94
N ASP A 772 -22.09 -6.46 -20.97
CA ASP A 772 -23.37 -7.13 -21.10
C ASP A 772 -24.51 -6.10 -21.03
N PRO A 773 -25.29 -5.89 -22.12
CA PRO A 773 -26.36 -4.90 -22.10
C PRO A 773 -27.54 -5.28 -21.18
N GLU A 774 -27.72 -6.57 -20.88
CA GLU A 774 -28.82 -7.05 -20.04
C GLU A 774 -28.52 -6.93 -18.55
N THR A 775 -27.26 -7.06 -18.16
CA THR A 775 -26.87 -7.09 -16.73
C THR A 775 -25.90 -5.98 -16.31
N GLY A 776 -25.35 -5.22 -17.27
CA GLY A 776 -24.30 -4.21 -17.06
C GLY A 776 -22.96 -4.79 -16.61
N VAL A 777 -22.75 -6.10 -16.73
CA VAL A 777 -21.47 -6.73 -16.35
C VAL A 777 -20.39 -6.26 -17.33
N VAL A 778 -19.27 -5.81 -16.78
CA VAL A 778 -18.08 -5.44 -17.57
C VAL A 778 -17.07 -6.57 -17.46
N ARG A 779 -16.64 -7.11 -18.60
CA ARG A 779 -15.53 -8.07 -18.71
C ARG A 779 -14.37 -7.39 -19.41
N ILE A 780 -13.18 -7.46 -18.81
CA ILE A 780 -11.94 -7.00 -19.45
C ILE A 780 -11.45 -8.14 -20.35
N LEU A 781 -11.41 -7.89 -21.66
CA LEU A 781 -10.96 -8.85 -22.67
C LEU A 781 -9.45 -8.79 -22.91
N LYS A 782 -8.85 -7.63 -22.62
CA LYS A 782 -7.43 -7.37 -22.76
C LYS A 782 -7.02 -6.23 -21.84
N SER A 783 -5.91 -6.39 -21.14
CA SER A 783 -5.35 -5.43 -20.20
C SER A 783 -3.86 -5.26 -20.51
N VAL A 784 -3.45 -4.04 -20.89
CA VAL A 784 -2.06 -3.71 -21.21
C VAL A 784 -1.61 -2.54 -20.34
N HIS A 785 -0.41 -2.64 -19.79
CA HIS A 785 0.18 -1.58 -18.98
C HIS A 785 1.63 -1.34 -19.41
N ALA A 786 1.93 -0.14 -19.92
CA ALA A 786 3.28 0.28 -20.23
C ALA A 786 3.79 1.25 -19.16
N ALA A 787 4.99 1.02 -18.64
CA ALA A 787 5.56 1.79 -17.53
C ALA A 787 6.99 2.26 -17.81
N ASP A 788 7.25 3.54 -17.56
CA ASP A 788 8.58 4.14 -17.53
C ASP A 788 9.22 3.91 -16.15
N ALA A 789 9.74 2.70 -15.97
CA ALA A 789 10.34 2.23 -14.72
C ALA A 789 11.84 2.59 -14.57
N GLY A 790 12.43 3.29 -15.54
CA GLY A 790 13.89 3.38 -15.63
C GLY A 790 14.52 1.98 -15.75
N PHE A 791 15.72 1.84 -15.21
CA PHE A 791 16.37 0.55 -15.10
C PHE A 791 15.63 -0.36 -14.10
N VAL A 792 15.15 -1.51 -14.59
CA VAL A 792 14.37 -2.45 -13.79
C VAL A 792 15.27 -3.31 -12.90
N MET A 793 15.32 -2.98 -11.61
CA MET A 793 16.20 -3.64 -10.61
C MET A 793 15.95 -5.14 -10.42
N ASN A 794 14.68 -5.54 -10.37
CA ASN A 794 14.27 -6.95 -10.30
C ASN A 794 13.03 -7.12 -11.19
N PRO A 795 13.17 -7.71 -12.39
CA PRO A 795 12.09 -7.77 -13.38
C PRO A 795 10.81 -8.45 -12.88
N ALA A 796 10.92 -9.58 -12.17
CA ALA A 796 9.77 -10.30 -11.66
C ALA A 796 9.04 -9.51 -10.55
N GLN A 797 9.77 -8.92 -9.61
CA GLN A 797 9.15 -8.11 -8.54
C GLN A 797 8.54 -6.82 -9.07
N CYS A 798 9.21 -6.11 -9.98
CA CYS A 798 8.71 -4.88 -10.59
C CYS A 798 7.41 -5.16 -11.39
N ARG A 799 7.41 -6.22 -12.21
CA ARG A 799 6.20 -6.69 -12.90
C ARG A 799 5.06 -6.98 -11.92
N GLY A 800 5.35 -7.70 -10.82
CA GLY A 800 4.37 -7.96 -9.77
C GLY A 800 3.83 -6.67 -9.13
N GLN A 801 4.65 -5.65 -8.90
CA GLN A 801 4.20 -4.36 -8.37
C GLN A 801 3.22 -3.66 -9.33
N VAL A 802 3.51 -3.68 -10.64
CA VAL A 802 2.61 -3.14 -11.67
C VAL A 802 1.30 -3.92 -11.71
N GLU A 803 1.35 -5.25 -11.76
CA GLU A 803 0.16 -6.13 -11.76
C GLU A 803 -0.70 -5.92 -10.51
N GLY A 804 -0.07 -5.77 -9.33
CA GLY A 804 -0.76 -5.42 -8.10
C GLY A 804 -1.45 -4.06 -8.15
N GLY A 805 -0.79 -3.05 -8.71
CA GLY A 805 -1.34 -1.71 -8.87
C GLY A 805 -2.52 -1.70 -9.83
N VAL A 806 -2.40 -2.41 -10.95
CA VAL A 806 -3.48 -2.59 -11.92
C VAL A 806 -4.67 -3.33 -11.31
N ALA A 807 -4.44 -4.41 -10.57
CA ALA A 807 -5.51 -5.16 -9.91
C ALA A 807 -6.27 -4.30 -8.87
N GLN A 808 -5.56 -3.48 -8.10
CA GLN A 808 -6.19 -2.50 -7.19
C GLN A 808 -6.96 -1.43 -7.97
N GLY A 809 -6.42 -0.96 -9.09
CA GLY A 809 -7.09 0.00 -9.99
C GLY A 809 -8.38 -0.57 -10.60
N ILE A 810 -8.37 -1.82 -11.06
CA ILE A 810 -9.55 -2.56 -11.53
C ILE A 810 -10.56 -2.71 -10.38
N GLY A 811 -10.08 -3.03 -9.18
CA GLY A 811 -10.88 -3.07 -7.95
C GLY A 811 -11.65 -1.78 -7.73
N GLY A 812 -10.95 -0.66 -7.62
CA GLY A 812 -11.56 0.66 -7.47
C GLY A 812 -12.41 1.09 -8.66
N ALA A 813 -12.12 0.62 -9.88
CA ALA A 813 -12.89 0.97 -11.07
C ALA A 813 -14.23 0.24 -11.16
N LEU A 814 -14.32 -1.03 -10.75
CA LEU A 814 -15.49 -1.89 -11.04
C LEU A 814 -16.22 -2.43 -9.80
N TYR A 815 -15.55 -2.51 -8.65
CA TYR A 815 -16.03 -3.36 -7.54
C TYR A 815 -16.05 -2.67 -6.18
N GLU A 816 -14.98 -1.99 -5.82
CA GLU A 816 -14.69 -1.61 -4.43
C GLU A 816 -15.30 -0.26 -4.05
N GLU A 817 -16.10 -0.24 -2.99
CA GLU A 817 -16.72 0.96 -2.45
C GLU A 817 -17.08 0.73 -0.97
N VAL A 818 -16.58 1.61 -0.09
CA VAL A 818 -17.04 1.68 1.30
C VAL A 818 -18.33 2.48 1.29
N LEU A 819 -19.45 1.79 1.54
CA LEU A 819 -20.78 2.39 1.51
C LEU A 819 -21.01 3.12 2.83
N VAL A 820 -21.16 4.44 2.75
CA VAL A 820 -21.39 5.32 3.90
C VAL A 820 -22.74 6.02 3.72
N GLU A 821 -23.58 5.97 4.76
CA GLU A 821 -24.86 6.66 4.82
C GLU A 821 -24.97 7.33 6.19
N ASP A 822 -25.08 8.66 6.22
CA ASP A 822 -25.08 9.46 7.45
C ASP A 822 -23.95 9.10 8.43
N GLY A 823 -22.74 8.91 7.89
CA GLY A 823 -21.55 8.49 8.64
C GLY A 823 -21.49 7.01 9.03
N VAL A 824 -22.55 6.23 8.78
CA VAL A 824 -22.59 4.78 9.07
C VAL A 824 -22.00 4.00 7.90
N VAL A 825 -20.95 3.22 8.17
CA VAL A 825 -20.43 2.24 7.20
C VAL A 825 -21.36 1.02 7.13
N ARG A 826 -21.91 0.74 5.95
CA ARG A 826 -22.89 -0.33 5.73
C ARG A 826 -22.26 -1.69 5.42
N ASN A 827 -21.00 -1.73 5.00
CA ASN A 827 -20.32 -2.94 4.55
C ASN A 827 -18.93 -3.17 5.19
N PRO A 828 -18.79 -3.17 6.54
CA PRO A 828 -17.50 -3.16 7.25
C PRO A 828 -16.76 -4.52 7.29
N MET A 829 -16.90 -5.35 6.25
CA MET A 829 -16.24 -6.65 6.14
C MET A 829 -16.08 -7.07 4.67
N PHE A 830 -15.09 -7.91 4.38
CA PHE A 830 -14.80 -8.34 2.99
C PHE A 830 -15.98 -9.02 2.29
N ARG A 831 -16.77 -9.82 3.02
CA ARG A 831 -18.00 -10.43 2.49
C ARG A 831 -18.97 -9.45 1.84
N THR A 832 -19.05 -8.23 2.38
CA THR A 832 -20.00 -7.19 1.94
C THR A 832 -19.33 -6.06 1.16
N TYR A 833 -18.02 -5.83 1.33
CA TYR A 833 -17.24 -4.83 0.61
C TYR A 833 -16.80 -5.29 -0.79
N ARG A 834 -16.68 -6.61 -1.00
CA ARG A 834 -16.23 -7.26 -2.25
C ARG A 834 -14.85 -6.79 -2.72
N VAL A 835 -13.80 -7.33 -2.08
CA VAL A 835 -12.44 -7.29 -2.62
C VAL A 835 -12.36 -8.16 -3.89
N PRO A 836 -11.68 -7.73 -4.96
CA PRO A 836 -11.55 -8.52 -6.19
C PRO A 836 -10.90 -9.89 -5.93
N GLN A 837 -11.53 -10.93 -6.47
CA GLN A 837 -11.06 -12.31 -6.44
C GLN A 837 -10.21 -12.64 -7.67
N SER A 838 -9.55 -13.80 -7.68
CA SER A 838 -8.74 -14.25 -8.82
C SER A 838 -9.50 -14.23 -10.15
N ALA A 839 -10.78 -14.62 -10.13
CA ALA A 839 -11.67 -14.61 -11.30
C ALA A 839 -12.05 -13.19 -11.80
N ASP A 840 -11.99 -12.18 -10.93
CA ASP A 840 -12.38 -10.81 -11.27
C ASP A 840 -11.23 -10.06 -11.97
N ILE A 841 -9.98 -10.54 -11.84
CA ILE A 841 -8.76 -9.87 -12.29
C ILE A 841 -8.15 -10.60 -13.50
N PRO A 842 -8.14 -9.99 -14.69
CA PRO A 842 -7.49 -10.55 -15.87
C PRO A 842 -5.97 -10.48 -15.75
N ASP A 843 -5.26 -11.29 -16.53
CA ASP A 843 -3.83 -11.09 -16.72
C ASP A 843 -3.58 -9.74 -17.42
N THR A 844 -2.60 -9.00 -16.92
CA THR A 844 -2.17 -7.73 -17.50
C THR A 844 -0.81 -7.90 -18.15
N GLU A 845 -0.71 -7.55 -19.43
CA GLU A 845 0.57 -7.49 -20.12
C GLU A 845 1.33 -6.25 -19.67
N VAL A 846 2.41 -6.46 -18.92
CA VAL A 846 3.30 -5.37 -18.47
C VAL A 846 4.48 -5.23 -19.43
N LEU A 847 4.62 -4.02 -19.97
CA LEU A 847 5.70 -3.59 -20.87
C LEU A 847 6.49 -2.46 -20.20
N PHE A 848 7.81 -2.50 -20.30
CA PHE A 848 8.67 -1.46 -19.71
C PHE A 848 9.29 -0.62 -20.81
N ALA A 849 9.30 0.71 -20.62
CA ALA A 849 10.11 1.60 -21.42
C ALA A 849 11.60 1.29 -21.19
N ASP A 850 12.43 1.42 -22.23
CA ASP A 850 13.87 1.23 -22.16
C ASP A 850 14.55 2.57 -21.85
N THR A 851 14.45 2.97 -20.59
CA THR A 851 14.99 4.24 -20.08
C THR A 851 15.95 3.99 -18.91
N ALA A 852 16.82 4.96 -18.63
CA ALA A 852 17.69 4.95 -17.47
C ALA A 852 17.68 6.35 -16.84
N ASP A 853 17.17 6.44 -15.61
CA ASP A 853 17.01 7.71 -14.90
C ASP A 853 18.34 8.24 -14.35
N ALA A 854 18.56 9.54 -14.38
CA ALA A 854 19.79 10.13 -13.84
C ALA A 854 19.86 10.17 -12.30
N LEU A 855 18.73 10.05 -11.58
CA LEU A 855 18.66 10.22 -10.12
C LEU A 855 18.63 8.90 -9.37
N GLY A 856 17.95 7.90 -9.91
CA GLY A 856 17.79 6.60 -9.27
C GLY A 856 19.07 5.75 -9.21
N PRO A 857 19.21 4.84 -8.23
CA PRO A 857 20.34 3.92 -8.19
C PRO A 857 20.30 3.01 -9.43
N PHE A 858 21.41 2.90 -10.15
CA PHE A 858 21.52 2.19 -11.44
C PHE A 858 20.56 2.70 -12.53
N GLY A 859 19.92 3.86 -12.31
CA GLY A 859 18.92 4.45 -13.19
C GLY A 859 17.48 3.99 -13.00
N ALA A 860 17.17 3.38 -11.84
CA ALA A 860 15.81 2.91 -11.53
C ALA A 860 14.84 4.05 -11.15
N LYS A 861 13.59 3.97 -11.62
CA LYS A 861 12.48 4.80 -11.14
C LYS A 861 11.57 4.02 -10.20
N SER A 862 10.68 4.74 -9.55
CA SER A 862 9.82 4.24 -8.48
C SER A 862 8.46 3.78 -9.03
N MET A 863 8.08 2.50 -8.86
CA MET A 863 6.89 1.89 -9.51
C MET A 863 5.80 1.41 -8.54
N SER A 864 5.89 1.75 -7.25
CA SER A 864 4.95 1.24 -6.24
C SER A 864 3.59 1.95 -6.24
N GLU A 865 3.42 3.09 -6.92
CA GLU A 865 2.17 3.88 -6.88
C GLU A 865 1.61 4.19 -8.25
N SER A 866 2.50 4.57 -9.17
CA SER A 866 2.20 5.04 -10.51
C SER A 866 1.26 4.12 -11.32
N PRO A 867 1.35 2.77 -11.24
CA PRO A 867 0.53 1.90 -12.08
C PRO A 867 -0.97 1.90 -11.74
N TYR A 868 -1.36 2.42 -10.58
CA TYR A 868 -2.77 2.50 -10.18
C TYR A 868 -3.52 3.59 -10.97
N ASN A 869 -2.85 4.71 -11.23
CA ASN A 869 -3.48 5.97 -11.62
C ASN A 869 -4.25 5.94 -12.96
N PRO A 870 -3.71 5.36 -14.05
CA PRO A 870 -4.39 5.40 -15.35
C PRO A 870 -5.50 4.34 -15.50
N VAL A 871 -5.69 3.44 -14.52
CA VAL A 871 -6.53 2.24 -14.72
C VAL A 871 -8.02 2.58 -14.79
N ALA A 872 -8.54 3.30 -13.79
CA ALA A 872 -9.94 3.70 -13.74
C ALA A 872 -10.38 4.55 -14.94
N PRO A 873 -9.64 5.60 -15.36
CA PRO A 873 -10.00 6.35 -16.57
C PRO A 873 -9.97 5.50 -17.85
N ALA A 874 -8.97 4.62 -18.05
CA ALA A 874 -8.93 3.76 -19.23
C ALA A 874 -10.15 2.82 -19.30
N ILE A 875 -10.55 2.22 -18.18
CA ILE A 875 -11.76 1.39 -18.09
C ILE A 875 -13.02 2.21 -18.34
N GLY A 876 -13.12 3.40 -17.75
CA GLY A 876 -14.26 4.32 -17.96
C GLY A 876 -14.40 4.73 -19.43
N ASN A 877 -13.29 5.03 -20.11
CA ASN A 877 -13.22 5.34 -21.53
C ASN A 877 -13.66 4.14 -22.39
N ALA A 878 -13.19 2.93 -22.06
CA ALA A 878 -13.56 1.72 -22.79
C ALA A 878 -15.06 1.39 -22.64
N ILE A 879 -15.60 1.52 -21.43
CA ILE A 879 -17.04 1.39 -21.15
C ILE A 879 -17.83 2.44 -21.94
N ALA A 880 -17.36 3.69 -21.95
CA ALA A 880 -18.02 4.78 -22.65
C ALA A 880 -18.16 4.51 -24.15
N ARG A 881 -17.08 4.03 -24.79
CA ARG A 881 -17.06 3.67 -26.21
C ARG A 881 -17.87 2.42 -26.52
N ALA A 882 -17.88 1.43 -25.62
CA ALA A 882 -18.70 0.23 -25.77
C ALA A 882 -20.20 0.59 -25.83
N MET A 883 -20.65 1.47 -24.93
CA MET A 883 -22.06 1.81 -24.78
C MET A 883 -22.51 3.04 -25.56
N GLY A 884 -21.56 3.83 -26.09
CA GLY A 884 -21.82 5.19 -26.59
C GLY A 884 -22.26 6.17 -25.51
N ARG A 885 -21.99 5.87 -24.23
CA ARG A 885 -22.48 6.60 -23.05
C ARG A 885 -21.46 6.61 -21.93
N ARG A 886 -21.14 7.79 -21.41
CA ARG A 886 -20.06 7.96 -20.43
C ARG A 886 -20.54 7.78 -18.98
N PRO A 887 -19.89 6.91 -18.20
CA PRO A 887 -20.12 6.89 -16.75
C PRO A 887 -19.34 8.01 -16.04
N PHE A 888 -20.00 8.66 -15.09
CA PHE A 888 -19.43 9.77 -14.30
C PHE A 888 -19.22 9.44 -12.82
N HIS A 889 -19.65 8.26 -12.36
CA HIS A 889 -19.56 7.85 -10.96
C HIS A 889 -18.79 6.53 -10.81
N GLN A 890 -17.61 6.59 -10.20
CA GLN A 890 -16.77 5.44 -9.88
C GLN A 890 -17.13 4.88 -8.47
N PRO A 891 -17.20 3.55 -8.28
CA PRO A 891 -16.96 2.49 -9.27
C PRO A 891 -18.10 2.32 -10.28
N PHE A 892 -17.73 1.88 -11.48
CA PHE A 892 -18.61 1.46 -12.57
C PHE A 892 -19.18 0.06 -12.30
N THR A 893 -19.90 -0.07 -11.18
CA THR A 893 -20.51 -1.34 -10.80
C THR A 893 -21.50 -1.80 -11.87
N ARG A 894 -21.73 -3.12 -11.95
CA ARG A 894 -22.69 -3.68 -12.91
C ARG A 894 -24.06 -3.00 -12.86
N GLU A 895 -24.50 -2.61 -11.66
CA GLU A 895 -25.77 -1.93 -11.43
C GLU A 895 -25.77 -0.51 -12.01
N ARG A 896 -24.69 0.27 -11.80
CA ARG A 896 -24.55 1.63 -12.35
C ARG A 896 -24.43 1.60 -13.87
N VAL A 897 -23.64 0.67 -14.41
CA VAL A 897 -23.49 0.46 -15.86
C VAL A 897 -24.83 0.06 -16.49
N TRP A 898 -25.54 -0.89 -15.89
CA TRP A 898 -26.86 -1.30 -16.37
C TRP A 898 -27.86 -0.14 -16.38
N ARG A 899 -27.97 0.64 -15.29
CA ARG A 899 -28.85 1.82 -15.23
C ARG A 899 -28.56 2.83 -16.34
N LEU A 900 -27.28 3.12 -16.58
CA LEU A 900 -26.85 4.04 -17.62
C LEU A 900 -27.29 3.61 -19.04
N LEU A 901 -27.34 2.29 -19.30
CA LEU A 901 -27.89 1.73 -20.54
C LEU A 901 -29.41 1.87 -20.61
N GLN A 902 -30.13 1.67 -19.50
CA GLN A 902 -31.60 1.73 -19.46
C GLN A 902 -32.17 3.15 -19.61
N GLU A 903 -31.49 4.17 -19.10
CA GLU A 903 -31.89 5.58 -19.24
C GLU A 903 -31.99 6.04 -20.70
N GLY A 904 -31.47 5.24 -21.64
CA GLY A 904 -31.59 5.48 -23.08
C GLY A 904 -32.79 4.86 -23.76
N GLN A 905 -33.39 3.85 -23.15
CA GLN A 905 -34.52 3.13 -23.72
C GLN A 905 -35.86 3.83 -23.44
N THR A 906 -35.88 4.82 -22.53
CA THR A 906 -37.07 5.61 -22.18
C THR A 906 -37.31 6.83 -23.09
N ALA A 907 -36.51 7.00 -24.15
CA ALA A 907 -36.64 8.09 -25.12
C ALA A 907 -36.91 7.57 -26.56
N VAL A 908 -37.80 6.58 -26.71
CA VAL A 908 -38.35 6.12 -28.01
C VAL A 908 -39.87 6.21 -28.01
#